data_AF-A0A8H8RDP7-F1
#
_entry.id   AF-A0A8H8RDP7-F1
#
_cell.length_a   1.000
_cell.length_b   1.000
_cell.length_c   1.000
_cell.angle_alpha   90.00
_cell.angle_beta   90.00
_cell.angle_gamma   90.00
#
_symmetry.space_group_name_H-M   'P 1'
#
loop_
_entity.id
_entity.type
_entity.pdbx_description
1 polymer ?
#
loop_
_entity_poly.entity_id
_entity_poly.type
_entity_poly.pdbx_seq_one_letter_code
_entity_poly.pdbx_strand_id
1 'polypeptide(L)'
;MDFATAFWPLVSALIPEATLYPEQCDDTLILSLTLFKKLAESDIHFFNLGDLMKQWGFLLLSHDSREIVGNVDSMDRVTNGLINLLFCGASFAKASQQDLSCSTIPDLDEIIVPRIPLLNPLTRHTMSETVFFLVKDDPTQYDEVLASLESLVVHDEAIEDGTAKPPYCDLVLMLTTRFLGPYSYELPFLFDRNKSIRSHTGYVGLKNLSNTCYLNSLFTQLFMNVSFREFMLTAPVADGEDSQKLLSQTQTLFSHMQNTLTRFVDPQGLAGSIRTYEETNIDVNIQMDVDEFYNLLFDRWESQILAPDAKKQFRDFYGGQLVQQVKSKECPHISERLEPFSAIQCDIKGKTCLQESLQAYVDGEIMEGDNKYKCSTCDRHVDAVKRACLKDIPDNLIFHLKRFDFNLRTLQRSKINDHFSFPDKIDMRPFKVEHLMDSSAETPEDVFELVGVLVHAGTAESGHYYSFIRERPSTSEKDNWVEFNDDTVSSWDPNYMEAACFGGLESRGPIDSGTMAYEKSYSAYMLFYQRSSVVAAQKQALEESKLPSPVRLPLAPMFANHIALENELLMRKYCLYDSSHVNFVSKMLSNIKKINGGQCSSTHSLEKRALFVALHHLDQVVSRTKELPDFVSFMLTIRQICNACAECSRDYLDWFCSYPEGLRQLLVKNPESLVRGEIASSILSALNKVKSDAAYAYGISEDELEDASSDSDPQLIYRLMKNLDRLWEIFHTNCRAWPEYFGLLASIASLGEPEATLLLDTGFLHRTLDIVNADPLLNLTPQFSRMLNIVNKRVNTRPVNYEAVITLLLKLLQTCDPSEKVVPDRAPRLDLALAAAPIPLAHSEYVQLTQHWTRSEAHICVEKLLHIHQNPLATKQIIITLLKWPADFDSAIDFHIYQALSHGTRKGVTAYPCSPFLKAAVIYIEHSESDSNRVLALIGHVARAASHVDNSEGRAFLHFFKDVMGLQSISENSHVTLEEVYATCLDNVGNWAPSLLTHFDSGVRTETEQFLYDFIFANSPEESSEDSDDTITAFEGVQKLAIDCLNYLHETYIRPRQTVVRATLVNIHEVISKALPFFEILEADDPQGIKYFNMRDFEEADEEVSDWNGSEDEYGSSEPMGESITDLCAPLPDDDIQL
;
A
#
# COMPACT_ATOMS: atom_id res chain seq x y z
N MET A 1 -9.17 -16.52 58.16
CA MET A 1 -10.58 -16.10 58.05
C MET A 1 -10.88 -15.01 59.07
N ASP A 2 -10.78 -15.28 60.37
CA ASP A 2 -11.09 -14.33 61.45
C ASP A 2 -10.44 -12.94 61.30
N PHE A 3 -9.17 -12.88 60.87
CA PHE A 3 -8.48 -11.62 60.59
C PHE A 3 -9.13 -10.81 59.46
N ALA A 4 -9.45 -11.46 58.33
CA ALA A 4 -10.01 -10.78 57.17
C ALA A 4 -11.43 -10.27 57.45
N THR A 5 -12.25 -11.07 58.15
CA THR A 5 -13.63 -10.72 58.51
C THR A 5 -13.68 -9.53 59.47
N ALA A 6 -12.77 -9.47 60.44
CA ALA A 6 -12.67 -8.34 61.37
C ALA A 6 -12.12 -7.06 60.71
N PHE A 7 -11.24 -7.20 59.71
CA PHE A 7 -10.53 -6.07 59.11
C PHE A 7 -11.26 -5.46 57.90
N TRP A 8 -12.12 -6.22 57.21
CA TRP A 8 -12.87 -5.73 56.05
C TRP A 8 -13.67 -4.43 56.30
N PRO A 9 -14.46 -4.28 57.37
CA PRO A 9 -15.24 -3.05 57.58
C PRO A 9 -14.35 -1.80 57.69
N LEU A 10 -13.15 -1.94 58.26
CA LEU A 10 -12.18 -0.86 58.37
C LEU A 10 -11.62 -0.49 56.99
N VAL A 11 -11.21 -1.48 56.20
CA VAL A 11 -10.65 -1.26 54.86
C VAL A 11 -11.72 -0.74 53.89
N SER A 12 -12.93 -1.27 53.93
CA SER A 12 -14.06 -0.84 53.10
C SER A 12 -14.43 0.62 53.35
N ALA A 13 -14.30 1.11 54.60
CA ALA A 13 -14.56 2.51 54.93
C ALA A 13 -13.50 3.48 54.38
N LEU A 14 -12.29 2.98 54.08
CA LEU A 14 -11.19 3.77 53.51
C LEU A 14 -11.29 3.92 51.99
N ILE A 15 -12.08 3.09 51.29
CA ILE A 15 -12.19 3.13 49.82
C ILE A 15 -12.64 4.52 49.33
N PRO A 16 -13.71 5.14 49.85
CA PRO A 16 -14.11 6.49 49.42
C PRO A 16 -13.02 7.54 49.68
N GLU A 17 -12.34 7.47 50.82
CA GLU A 17 -11.27 8.40 51.17
C GLU A 17 -10.06 8.23 50.25
N ALA A 18 -9.71 6.99 49.87
CA ALA A 18 -8.64 6.70 48.94
C ALA A 18 -8.86 7.32 47.56
N THR A 19 -10.12 7.44 47.10
CA THR A 19 -10.43 8.09 45.81
C THR A 19 -10.06 9.58 45.77
N LEU A 20 -10.01 10.25 46.93
CA LEU A 20 -9.61 11.65 47.04
C LEU A 20 -8.10 11.86 46.90
N TYR A 21 -7.30 10.78 46.98
CA TYR A 21 -5.84 10.83 46.93
C TYR A 21 -5.28 9.87 45.86
N PRO A 22 -5.42 10.20 44.55
CA PRO A 22 -5.08 9.28 43.47
C PRO A 22 -3.63 8.76 43.47
N GLU A 23 -2.67 9.55 43.94
CA GLU A 23 -1.25 9.14 43.99
C GLU A 23 -0.91 8.17 45.15
N GLN A 24 -1.80 8.04 46.14
CA GLN A 24 -1.57 7.26 47.37
C GLN A 24 -2.60 6.13 47.56
N CYS A 25 -3.49 5.94 46.61
CA CYS A 25 -4.63 5.02 46.74
C CYS A 25 -4.27 3.54 46.50
N ASP A 26 -3.16 3.23 45.83
CA ASP A 26 -2.82 1.88 45.35
C ASP A 26 -2.84 0.82 46.45
N ASP A 27 -2.10 1.03 47.53
CA ASP A 27 -2.00 0.04 48.61
C ASP A 27 -3.37 -0.24 49.24
N THR A 28 -4.20 0.78 49.38
CA THR A 28 -5.56 0.66 49.94
C THR A 28 -6.46 -0.12 48.99
N LEU A 29 -6.43 0.18 47.69
CA LEU A 29 -7.27 -0.49 46.69
C LEU A 29 -6.81 -1.94 46.45
N ILE A 30 -5.51 -2.21 46.43
CA ILE A 30 -4.94 -3.56 46.32
C ILE A 30 -5.29 -4.40 47.56
N LEU A 31 -5.17 -3.81 48.76
CA LEU A 31 -5.55 -4.46 50.01
C LEU A 31 -7.04 -4.77 50.04
N SER A 32 -7.87 -3.80 49.63
CA SER A 32 -9.33 -3.97 49.50
C SER A 32 -9.66 -5.12 48.57
N LEU A 33 -9.08 -5.14 47.37
CA LEU A 33 -9.29 -6.19 46.38
C LEU A 33 -8.87 -7.57 46.91
N THR A 34 -7.71 -7.65 47.58
CA THR A 34 -7.17 -8.90 48.11
C THR A 34 -8.04 -9.46 49.24
N LEU A 35 -8.48 -8.60 50.16
CA LEU A 35 -9.37 -8.99 51.26
C LEU A 35 -10.75 -9.39 50.74
N PHE A 36 -11.30 -8.61 49.81
CA PHE A 36 -12.57 -8.92 49.16
C PHE A 36 -12.53 -10.30 48.51
N LYS A 37 -11.55 -10.58 47.65
CA LYS A 37 -11.39 -11.89 46.99
C LYS A 37 -11.32 -13.04 47.99
N LYS A 38 -10.45 -12.95 49.01
CA LYS A 38 -10.30 -14.02 50.01
C LYS A 38 -11.57 -14.30 50.80
N LEU A 39 -12.30 -13.25 51.16
CA LEU A 39 -13.56 -13.37 51.88
C LEU A 39 -14.67 -13.92 50.97
N ALA A 40 -14.76 -13.44 49.73
CA ALA A 40 -15.73 -13.87 48.74
C ALA A 40 -15.56 -15.35 48.35
N GLU A 41 -14.31 -15.82 48.21
CA GLU A 41 -13.99 -17.23 47.99
C GLU A 41 -14.43 -18.15 49.14
N SER A 42 -14.53 -17.59 50.35
CA SER A 42 -14.84 -18.37 51.55
C SER A 42 -16.34 -18.33 51.89
N ASP A 43 -16.94 -17.14 51.90
CA ASP A 43 -18.37 -16.92 52.08
C ASP A 43 -18.79 -15.59 51.43
N ILE A 44 -19.40 -15.69 50.26
CA ILE A 44 -19.90 -14.53 49.50
C ILE A 44 -21.08 -13.83 50.17
N HIS A 45 -21.87 -14.52 51.00
CA HIS A 45 -23.03 -13.97 51.68
C HIS A 45 -22.66 -13.03 52.83
N PHE A 46 -21.36 -12.98 53.18
CA PHE A 46 -20.82 -11.97 54.08
C PHE A 46 -21.01 -10.54 53.55
N PHE A 47 -21.10 -10.37 52.22
CA PHE A 47 -21.23 -9.07 51.57
C PHE A 47 -22.65 -8.78 51.10
N ASN A 48 -23.11 -7.53 51.25
CA ASN A 48 -24.18 -7.01 50.41
C ASN A 48 -23.57 -6.49 49.10
N LEU A 49 -23.44 -7.37 48.11
CA LEU A 49 -22.80 -7.02 46.83
C LEU A 49 -23.55 -5.90 46.12
N GLY A 50 -24.88 -5.82 46.21
CA GLY A 50 -25.66 -4.76 45.57
C GLY A 50 -25.31 -3.36 46.09
N ASP A 51 -25.15 -3.21 47.40
CA ASP A 51 -24.76 -1.92 48.01
C ASP A 51 -23.30 -1.57 47.70
N LEU A 52 -22.39 -2.56 47.72
CA LEU A 52 -20.99 -2.34 47.38
C LEU A 52 -20.82 -1.92 45.90
N MET A 53 -21.52 -2.60 44.99
CA MET A 53 -21.48 -2.26 43.56
C MET A 53 -22.04 -0.87 43.29
N LYS A 54 -23.14 -0.47 43.96
CA LYS A 54 -23.66 0.92 43.93
C LYS A 54 -22.60 1.92 44.37
N GLN A 55 -21.96 1.66 45.50
CA GLN A 55 -20.96 2.55 46.06
C GLN A 55 -19.76 2.70 45.14
N TRP A 56 -19.17 1.60 44.68
CA TRP A 56 -18.00 1.63 43.80
C TRP A 56 -18.32 2.23 42.43
N GLY A 57 -19.50 1.94 41.87
CA GLY A 57 -19.96 2.55 40.62
C GLY A 57 -20.15 4.06 40.74
N PHE A 58 -20.78 4.54 41.83
CA PHE A 58 -20.92 5.97 42.09
C PHE A 58 -19.58 6.67 42.28
N LEU A 59 -18.63 6.05 43.00
CA LEU A 59 -17.27 6.58 43.17
C LEU A 59 -16.53 6.67 41.83
N LEU A 60 -16.70 5.68 40.96
CA LEU A 60 -16.10 5.67 39.64
C LEU A 60 -16.66 6.78 38.74
N LEU A 61 -17.99 6.94 38.72
CA LEU A 61 -18.67 7.99 37.95
C LEU A 61 -18.36 9.40 38.42
N SER A 62 -18.11 9.56 39.72
CA SER A 62 -17.79 10.85 40.33
C SER A 62 -16.30 11.22 40.23
N HIS A 63 -15.44 10.30 39.76
CA HIS A 63 -13.99 10.50 39.69
C HIS A 63 -13.56 11.08 38.35
N ASP A 64 -12.76 12.15 38.40
CA ASP A 64 -12.13 12.75 37.21
C ASP A 64 -10.89 11.94 36.82
N SER A 65 -11.06 10.99 35.89
CA SER A 65 -9.98 10.13 35.41
C SER A 65 -8.86 10.92 34.72
N ARG A 66 -7.60 10.67 35.10
CA ARG A 66 -6.42 11.34 34.53
C ARG A 66 -5.48 10.34 33.86
N GLU A 67 -5.59 10.23 32.54
CA GLU A 67 -4.69 9.43 31.71
C GLU A 67 -3.94 10.30 30.70
N ILE A 68 -2.65 10.01 30.48
CA ILE A 68 -1.79 10.75 29.56
C ILE A 68 -1.98 10.22 28.14
N VAL A 69 -2.53 11.06 27.27
CA VAL A 69 -2.65 10.77 25.83
C VAL A 69 -1.26 10.53 25.23
N GLY A 70 -1.10 9.44 24.49
CA GLY A 70 0.16 9.04 23.85
C GLY A 70 1.00 8.10 24.70
N ASN A 71 0.62 7.85 25.96
CA ASN A 71 1.27 6.89 26.85
C ASN A 71 0.31 5.73 27.17
N VAL A 72 0.52 4.59 26.53
CA VAL A 72 -0.32 3.39 26.71
C VAL A 72 -0.23 2.82 28.13
N ASP A 73 0.91 3.02 28.81
CA ASP A 73 1.14 2.56 30.18
C ASP A 73 0.57 3.52 31.23
N SER A 74 0.12 4.71 30.82
CA SER A 74 -0.58 5.63 31.72
C SER A 74 -1.87 4.97 32.18
N MET A 75 -2.05 4.88 33.49
CA MET A 75 -3.21 4.26 34.12
C MET A 75 -3.65 5.11 35.30
N ASP A 76 -4.93 5.46 35.32
CA ASP A 76 -5.52 6.06 36.52
C ASP A 76 -5.72 4.96 37.58
N ARG A 77 -4.99 5.10 38.69
CA ARG A 77 -4.93 4.11 39.78
C ARG A 77 -6.28 3.94 40.48
N VAL A 78 -7.04 5.02 40.67
CA VAL A 78 -8.36 5.00 41.32
C VAL A 78 -9.35 4.27 40.42
N THR A 79 -9.42 4.69 39.15
CA THR A 79 -10.26 4.10 38.12
C THR A 79 -9.97 2.59 37.98
N ASN A 80 -8.71 2.22 37.85
CA ASN A 80 -8.30 0.82 37.75
C ASN A 80 -8.66 0.00 39.00
N GLY A 81 -8.41 0.53 40.21
CA GLY A 81 -8.73 -0.17 41.45
C GLY A 81 -10.24 -0.38 41.64
N LEU A 82 -11.06 0.63 41.37
CA LEU A 82 -12.52 0.54 41.44
C LEU A 82 -13.08 -0.43 40.40
N ILE A 83 -12.59 -0.40 39.16
CA ILE A 83 -13.01 -1.34 38.10
C ILE A 83 -12.63 -2.78 38.48
N ASN A 84 -11.46 -3.02 39.06
CA ASN A 84 -11.08 -4.35 39.53
C ASN A 84 -11.97 -4.87 40.67
N LEU A 85 -12.39 -3.99 41.58
CA LEU A 85 -13.36 -4.32 42.63
C LEU A 85 -14.73 -4.65 42.04
N LEU A 86 -15.23 -3.82 41.12
CA LEU A 86 -16.49 -4.04 40.39
C LEU A 86 -16.47 -5.37 39.62
N PHE A 87 -15.39 -5.63 38.88
CA PHE A 87 -15.17 -6.87 38.14
C PHE A 87 -15.26 -8.10 39.05
N CYS A 88 -14.54 -8.07 40.17
CA CYS A 88 -14.57 -9.18 41.13
C CYS A 88 -15.98 -9.34 41.73
N GLY A 89 -16.63 -8.25 42.11
CA GLY A 89 -18.01 -8.25 42.60
C GLY A 89 -18.97 -8.91 41.61
N ALA A 90 -18.95 -8.48 40.35
CA ALA A 90 -19.78 -9.03 39.28
C ALA A 90 -19.48 -10.52 39.02
N SER A 91 -18.19 -10.90 38.98
CA SER A 91 -17.78 -12.28 38.74
C SER A 91 -18.26 -13.23 39.85
N PHE A 92 -18.04 -12.87 41.12
CA PHE A 92 -18.49 -13.69 42.26
C PHE A 92 -20.01 -13.72 42.40
N ALA A 93 -20.69 -12.61 42.10
CA ALA A 93 -22.15 -12.57 42.09
C ALA A 93 -22.74 -13.60 41.13
N LYS A 94 -22.25 -13.63 39.89
CA LYS A 94 -22.69 -14.61 38.89
C LYS A 94 -22.28 -16.03 39.24
N ALA A 95 -21.07 -16.25 39.79
CA ALA A 95 -20.65 -17.57 40.26
C ALA A 95 -21.55 -18.11 41.38
N SER A 96 -22.13 -17.21 42.18
CA SER A 96 -22.97 -17.53 43.33
C SER A 96 -24.48 -17.43 43.03
N GLN A 97 -24.86 -17.27 41.75
CA GLN A 97 -26.25 -17.11 41.29
C GLN A 97 -27.02 -15.98 42.01
N GLN A 98 -26.32 -14.90 42.40
CA GLN A 98 -26.97 -13.70 42.90
C GLN A 98 -27.42 -12.83 41.72
N ASP A 99 -28.66 -12.37 41.76
CA ASP A 99 -29.22 -11.46 40.75
C ASP A 99 -28.64 -10.06 40.92
N LEU A 100 -27.54 -9.80 40.22
CA LEU A 100 -26.96 -8.47 40.02
C LEU A 100 -27.10 -8.05 38.56
N SER A 101 -27.55 -6.81 38.39
CA SER A 101 -27.85 -6.15 37.13
C SER A 101 -27.04 -4.88 36.93
N CYS A 102 -26.96 -4.41 35.70
CA CYS A 102 -26.46 -3.08 35.35
C CYS A 102 -27.20 -1.95 36.07
N SER A 103 -28.52 -2.09 36.29
CA SER A 103 -29.33 -1.13 37.06
C SER A 103 -28.95 -1.02 38.54
N THR A 104 -28.09 -1.93 39.03
CA THR A 104 -27.48 -1.81 40.35
C THR A 104 -26.44 -0.70 40.37
N ILE A 105 -25.81 -0.34 39.26
CA ILE A 105 -24.92 0.81 39.15
C ILE A 105 -25.74 1.96 38.55
N PRO A 106 -26.06 3.03 39.33
CA PRO A 106 -26.78 4.18 38.78
C PRO A 106 -26.01 4.76 37.59
N ASP A 107 -26.73 5.18 36.54
CA ASP A 107 -26.17 5.89 35.38
C ASP A 107 -25.09 5.12 34.60
N LEU A 108 -25.12 3.78 34.60
CA LEU A 108 -24.18 2.94 33.83
C LEU A 108 -24.22 3.23 32.32
N ASP A 109 -25.35 3.69 31.79
CA ASP A 109 -25.46 4.15 30.39
C ASP A 109 -24.44 5.27 30.07
N GLU A 110 -24.09 6.10 31.06
CA GLU A 110 -23.06 7.14 30.92
C GLU A 110 -21.62 6.58 30.88
N ILE A 111 -21.41 5.35 31.38
CA ILE A 111 -20.14 4.61 31.26
C ILE A 111 -20.03 3.95 29.89
N ILE A 112 -21.16 3.44 29.36
CA ILE A 112 -21.22 2.75 28.07
C ILE A 112 -21.12 3.76 26.90
N VAL A 113 -21.66 4.97 27.06
CA VAL A 113 -21.77 6.02 26.01
C VAL A 113 -20.82 7.21 26.29
N PRO A 114 -19.51 6.97 26.28
CA PRO A 114 -18.54 7.36 27.31
C PRO A 114 -18.55 8.84 27.78
N ARG A 115 -18.75 9.05 29.09
CA ARG A 115 -18.28 10.24 29.83
C ARG A 115 -16.86 10.09 30.41
N ILE A 116 -16.38 8.86 30.64
CA ILE A 116 -15.06 8.60 31.23
C ILE A 116 -14.05 8.23 30.13
N PRO A 117 -13.00 9.03 29.89
CA PRO A 117 -11.97 8.73 28.90
C PRO A 117 -11.02 7.63 29.42
N LEU A 118 -11.45 6.38 29.35
CA LEU A 118 -10.58 5.22 29.59
C LEU A 118 -9.74 4.98 28.33
N LEU A 119 -8.43 5.26 28.38
CA LEU A 119 -7.50 5.08 27.27
C LEU A 119 -6.64 3.82 27.44
N ASN A 120 -6.30 3.49 28.69
CA ASN A 120 -5.51 2.34 29.04
C ASN A 120 -6.18 1.01 28.60
N PRO A 121 -5.55 0.21 27.73
CA PRO A 121 -6.16 -1.01 27.20
C PRO A 121 -6.53 -2.05 28.28
N LEU A 122 -5.74 -2.16 29.35
CA LEU A 122 -5.99 -3.14 30.42
C LEU A 122 -7.21 -2.74 31.24
N THR A 123 -7.31 -1.47 31.63
CA THR A 123 -8.45 -0.95 32.38
C THR A 123 -9.74 -1.04 31.55
N ARG A 124 -9.66 -0.75 30.24
CA ARG A 124 -10.80 -0.94 29.31
C ARG A 124 -11.20 -2.39 29.18
N HIS A 125 -10.25 -3.31 29.06
CA HIS A 125 -10.54 -4.73 29.03
C HIS A 125 -11.31 -5.19 30.29
N THR A 126 -10.82 -4.83 31.47
CA THR A 126 -11.49 -5.19 32.74
C THR A 126 -12.88 -4.56 32.84
N MET A 127 -13.06 -3.33 32.34
CA MET A 127 -14.38 -2.70 32.27
C MET A 127 -15.32 -3.50 31.35
N SER A 128 -14.89 -3.83 30.14
CA SER A 128 -15.67 -4.65 29.19
C SER A 128 -16.04 -6.02 29.78
N GLU A 129 -15.12 -6.67 30.50
CA GLU A 129 -15.43 -7.91 31.21
C GLU A 129 -16.47 -7.69 32.32
N THR A 130 -16.36 -6.59 33.08
CA THR A 130 -17.31 -6.26 34.15
C THR A 130 -18.72 -6.09 33.58
N VAL A 131 -18.87 -5.31 32.50
CA VAL A 131 -20.15 -5.12 31.81
C VAL A 131 -20.68 -6.45 31.30
N PHE A 132 -19.85 -7.25 30.62
CA PHE A 132 -20.23 -8.59 30.16
C PHE A 132 -20.76 -9.46 31.29
N PHE A 133 -20.05 -9.55 32.43
CA PHE A 133 -20.49 -10.36 33.56
C PHE A 133 -21.82 -9.89 34.15
N LEU A 134 -22.14 -8.59 34.10
CA LEU A 134 -23.41 -8.09 34.60
C LEU A 134 -24.58 -8.47 33.69
N VAL A 135 -24.41 -8.36 32.37
CA VAL A 135 -25.51 -8.54 31.40
C VAL A 135 -25.65 -9.94 30.82
N LYS A 136 -24.61 -10.78 30.84
CA LYS A 136 -24.54 -12.04 30.08
C LYS A 136 -25.69 -13.04 30.30
N ASP A 137 -26.43 -12.91 31.41
CA ASP A 137 -27.53 -13.80 31.79
C ASP A 137 -28.91 -13.10 31.77
N ASP A 138 -28.97 -11.79 31.48
CA ASP A 138 -30.20 -10.99 31.44
C ASP A 138 -30.48 -10.49 30.01
N PRO A 139 -31.43 -11.08 29.28
CA PRO A 139 -31.71 -10.73 27.88
C PRO A 139 -32.06 -9.26 27.65
N THR A 140 -32.68 -8.59 28.63
CA THR A 140 -33.15 -7.20 28.46
C THR A 140 -31.99 -6.22 28.49
N GLN A 141 -31.16 -6.30 29.53
CA GLN A 141 -29.93 -5.51 29.62
C GLN A 141 -28.91 -5.88 28.56
N TYR A 142 -28.93 -7.13 28.10
CA TYR A 142 -28.10 -7.56 26.99
C TYR A 142 -28.45 -6.80 25.71
N ASP A 143 -29.74 -6.67 25.40
CA ASP A 143 -30.23 -5.91 24.25
C ASP A 143 -29.89 -4.41 24.35
N GLU A 144 -29.99 -3.82 25.54
CA GLU A 144 -29.60 -2.41 25.80
C GLU A 144 -28.11 -2.16 25.51
N VAL A 145 -27.23 -3.08 25.93
CA VAL A 145 -25.79 -2.99 25.63
C VAL A 145 -25.54 -3.18 24.13
N LEU A 146 -26.24 -4.10 23.46
CA LEU A 146 -26.13 -4.28 22.02
C LEU A 146 -26.58 -3.03 21.25
N ALA A 147 -27.69 -2.40 21.64
CA ALA A 147 -28.16 -1.15 21.06
C ALA A 147 -27.15 -0.02 21.25
N SER A 148 -26.51 0.03 22.41
CA SER A 148 -25.44 1.00 22.68
C SER A 148 -24.22 0.74 21.78
N LEU A 149 -23.78 -0.52 21.64
CA LEU A 149 -22.68 -0.90 20.75
C LEU A 149 -22.99 -0.57 19.28
N GLU A 150 -24.23 -0.79 18.85
CA GLU A 150 -24.72 -0.43 17.51
C GLU A 150 -24.55 1.07 17.25
N SER A 151 -24.91 1.91 18.22
CA SER A 151 -24.81 3.38 18.10
C SER A 151 -23.36 3.92 18.05
N LEU A 152 -22.37 3.14 18.50
CA LEU A 152 -20.95 3.55 18.46
C LEU A 152 -20.37 3.53 17.06
N VAL A 153 -20.98 2.78 16.15
CA VAL A 153 -20.53 2.59 14.78
C VAL A 153 -21.58 3.16 13.84
N VAL A 154 -21.28 4.32 13.29
CA VAL A 154 -22.13 4.95 12.28
C VAL A 154 -22.18 4.05 11.05
N HIS A 155 -23.40 3.76 10.61
CA HIS A 155 -23.72 3.01 9.41
C HIS A 155 -24.73 3.84 8.59
N ASP A 156 -24.78 3.60 7.28
CA ASP A 156 -25.77 4.24 6.41
C ASP A 156 -27.14 3.68 6.81
N GLU A 157 -28.00 4.50 7.43
CA GLU A 157 -29.40 4.10 7.65
C GLU A 157 -30.04 3.93 6.27
N ALA A 158 -30.60 2.74 6.02
CA ALA A 158 -31.28 2.47 4.75
C ALA A 158 -32.36 3.53 4.52
N ILE A 159 -32.31 4.20 3.36
CA ILE A 159 -33.35 5.13 2.91
C ILE A 159 -34.60 4.30 2.59
N GLU A 160 -35.41 4.00 3.60
CA GLU A 160 -36.80 3.61 3.41
C GLU A 160 -37.63 4.89 3.23
N ASP A 161 -38.21 5.04 2.04
CA ASP A 161 -39.28 5.99 1.72
C ASP A 161 -39.00 7.49 1.94
N GLY A 162 -37.83 8.01 1.54
CA GLY A 162 -37.62 9.46 1.31
C GLY A 162 -37.99 10.40 2.48
N THR A 163 -38.22 9.85 3.68
CA THR A 163 -38.77 10.52 4.85
C THR A 163 -38.23 9.87 6.12
N ALA A 164 -36.92 9.76 6.23
CA ALA A 164 -36.26 9.67 7.52
C ALA A 164 -34.97 10.49 7.47
N LYS A 165 -35.01 11.67 8.10
CA LYS A 165 -33.80 12.26 8.68
C LYS A 165 -33.54 11.50 9.98
N PRO A 166 -32.29 11.13 10.30
CA PRO A 166 -31.98 10.40 11.51
C PRO A 166 -32.42 11.20 12.75
N PRO A 167 -33.20 10.61 13.67
CA PRO A 167 -33.71 11.30 14.85
C PRO A 167 -32.67 11.24 15.99
N TYR A 168 -31.45 11.74 15.79
CA TYR A 168 -30.54 12.25 16.85
C TYR A 168 -29.23 12.82 16.27
N CYS A 169 -29.27 14.02 15.65
CA CYS A 169 -28.03 14.75 15.30
C CYS A 169 -28.20 16.28 15.16
N ASP A 170 -29.23 16.87 15.77
CA ASP A 170 -29.77 18.17 15.31
C ASP A 170 -29.22 19.45 16.00
N LEU A 171 -27.92 19.48 16.32
CA LEU A 171 -27.23 20.77 16.55
C LEU A 171 -25.79 20.77 16.04
N VAL A 172 -25.10 19.64 16.16
CA VAL A 172 -23.75 19.45 15.60
C VAL A 172 -23.81 19.32 14.08
N LEU A 173 -24.81 18.62 13.53
CA LEU A 173 -24.94 18.46 12.07
C LEU A 173 -25.36 19.76 11.37
N MET A 174 -26.24 20.58 11.98
CA MET A 174 -26.64 21.87 11.39
C MET A 174 -25.49 22.88 11.33
N LEU A 175 -24.56 22.87 12.28
CA LEU A 175 -23.40 23.77 12.29
C LEU A 175 -22.22 23.27 11.42
N THR A 176 -22.22 22.00 11.01
CA THR A 176 -21.13 21.35 10.24
C THR A 176 -21.42 21.22 8.74
N THR A 177 -22.56 21.73 8.25
CA THR A 177 -23.01 21.60 6.83
C THR A 177 -22.16 22.32 5.77
N ARG A 178 -20.99 22.88 6.11
CA ARG A 178 -19.99 23.30 5.10
C ARG A 178 -18.68 22.53 5.12
N PHE A 179 -18.38 21.77 6.17
CA PHE A 179 -17.14 20.98 6.25
C PHE A 179 -17.38 19.76 7.13
N LEU A 180 -17.41 18.57 6.50
CA LEU A 180 -17.26 17.25 7.09
C LEU A 180 -18.35 16.85 8.10
N GLY A 181 -19.37 16.12 7.63
CA GLY A 181 -20.09 15.20 8.49
C GLY A 181 -19.11 14.10 8.92
N PRO A 182 -18.82 13.95 10.23
CA PRO A 182 -17.97 12.85 10.65
C PRO A 182 -18.77 11.56 10.41
N TYR A 183 -18.15 10.56 9.78
CA TYR A 183 -18.68 9.20 9.55
C TYR A 183 -19.52 8.92 8.28
N SER A 184 -19.23 9.57 7.17
CA SER A 184 -19.56 9.02 5.84
C SER A 184 -18.29 8.44 5.21
N TYR A 185 -18.02 7.14 5.41
CA TYR A 185 -17.08 6.30 4.62
C TYR A 185 -15.69 6.85 4.22
N GLU A 186 -15.12 7.80 4.97
CA GLU A 186 -13.73 8.29 4.81
C GLU A 186 -12.74 7.71 5.83
N LEU A 187 -13.09 6.65 6.57
CA LEU A 187 -12.13 5.98 7.44
C LEU A 187 -11.06 5.29 6.57
N PRO A 188 -9.78 5.74 6.61
CA PRO A 188 -8.74 5.11 5.83
C PRO A 188 -8.57 3.66 6.26
N PHE A 189 -8.45 2.76 5.28
CA PHE A 189 -8.00 1.40 5.54
C PHE A 189 -6.60 1.43 6.19
N LEU A 190 -6.25 0.36 6.89
CA LEU A 190 -4.97 0.21 7.57
C LEU A 190 -4.76 1.26 8.67
N PHE A 191 -5.82 1.54 9.44
CA PHE A 191 -5.70 2.40 10.61
C PHE A 191 -4.80 1.75 11.66
N ASP A 192 -3.75 2.48 12.03
CA ASP A 192 -2.77 2.09 13.04
C ASP A 192 -3.01 2.92 14.30
N ARG A 193 -3.62 2.29 15.31
CA ARG A 193 -3.94 2.93 16.59
C ARG A 193 -2.70 3.57 17.21
N ASN A 194 -1.56 2.87 17.19
CA ASN A 194 -0.31 3.33 17.84
C ASN A 194 0.31 4.54 17.14
N LYS A 195 -0.04 4.79 15.88
CA LYS A 195 0.47 5.91 15.08
C LYS A 195 -0.56 7.02 14.82
N SER A 196 -1.73 6.95 15.49
CA SER A 196 -2.82 7.89 15.25
C SER A 196 -2.79 9.11 16.18
N ILE A 197 -2.28 8.92 17.41
CA ILE A 197 -2.22 9.95 18.44
C ILE A 197 -0.81 10.50 18.62
N ARG A 198 -0.74 11.71 19.18
CA ARG A 198 0.52 12.38 19.52
C ARG A 198 1.35 11.61 20.54
N SER A 199 2.63 11.96 20.59
CA SER A 199 3.59 11.39 21.52
C SER A 199 3.27 11.73 22.97
N HIS A 200 3.73 10.88 23.90
CA HIS A 200 3.64 11.12 25.34
C HIS A 200 4.40 12.37 25.81
N THR A 201 5.30 12.91 24.98
CA THR A 201 5.97 14.20 25.23
C THR A 201 4.99 15.38 25.21
N GLY A 202 3.76 15.18 24.72
CA GLY A 202 2.71 16.19 24.67
C GLY A 202 2.75 17.08 23.41
N TYR A 203 3.76 16.90 22.54
CA TYR A 203 3.94 17.62 21.29
C TYR A 203 3.54 16.77 20.07
N VAL A 204 3.27 17.43 18.96
CA VAL A 204 2.86 16.80 17.69
C VAL A 204 3.89 17.06 16.60
N GLY A 205 4.00 16.12 15.66
CA GLY A 205 4.87 16.25 14.49
C GLY A 205 4.22 17.08 13.37
N LEU A 206 4.95 17.22 12.26
CA LEU A 206 4.48 17.83 11.02
C LEU A 206 4.62 16.82 9.88
N LYS A 207 3.55 16.65 9.10
CA LYS A 207 3.58 15.75 7.94
C LYS A 207 4.61 16.25 6.92
N ASN A 208 5.48 15.37 6.45
CA ASN A 208 6.35 15.68 5.33
C ASN A 208 5.55 15.61 4.02
N LEU A 209 5.51 16.71 3.26
CA LEU A 209 4.75 16.81 2.01
C LEU A 209 5.54 16.32 0.79
N SER A 210 6.80 15.93 0.97
CA SER A 210 7.72 15.26 0.04
C SER A 210 9.14 15.61 0.50
N ASN A 211 9.57 16.85 0.24
CA ASN A 211 10.89 17.36 0.55
C ASN A 211 10.83 18.56 1.52
N THR A 212 9.83 18.61 2.41
CA THR A 212 9.56 19.75 3.29
C THR A 212 10.16 19.62 4.70
N CYS A 213 11.12 18.72 4.91
CA CYS A 213 11.73 18.51 6.22
C CYS A 213 12.50 19.74 6.75
N TYR A 214 13.07 20.58 5.87
CA TYR A 214 13.67 21.87 6.24
C TYR A 214 12.63 22.84 6.85
N LEU A 215 11.42 22.85 6.29
CA LEU A 215 10.29 23.63 6.81
C LEU A 215 9.85 23.07 8.16
N ASN A 216 9.62 21.75 8.24
CA ASN A 216 9.14 21.11 9.47
C ASN A 216 10.09 21.33 10.65
N SER A 217 11.39 21.13 10.44
CA SER A 217 12.43 21.32 11.45
C SER A 217 12.54 22.79 11.90
N LEU A 218 12.48 23.76 10.99
CA LEU A 218 12.48 25.18 11.36
C LEU A 218 11.21 25.60 12.12
N PHE A 219 10.03 25.20 11.65
CA PHE A 219 8.77 25.58 12.30
C PHE A 219 8.63 25.00 13.72
N THR A 220 9.13 23.80 13.96
CA THR A 220 9.15 23.20 15.31
C THR A 220 10.10 23.95 16.25
N GLN A 221 11.27 24.40 15.78
CA GLN A 221 12.18 25.27 16.56
C GLN A 221 11.53 26.59 16.96
N LEU A 222 10.83 27.25 16.02
CA LEU A 222 10.13 28.50 16.26
C LEU A 222 8.91 28.32 17.16
N PHE A 223 8.14 27.24 16.99
CA PHE A 223 6.98 26.91 17.81
C PHE A 223 7.33 26.72 19.28
N MET A 224 8.48 26.10 19.57
CA MET A 224 8.95 25.83 20.93
C MET A 224 9.43 27.10 21.67
N ASN A 225 9.56 28.23 20.97
CA ASN A 225 9.73 29.53 21.62
C ASN A 225 8.35 30.08 22.03
N VAL A 226 7.98 29.89 23.30
CA VAL A 226 6.64 30.25 23.80
C VAL A 226 6.30 31.73 23.59
N SER A 227 7.25 32.64 23.78
CA SER A 227 7.03 34.08 23.59
C SER A 227 6.83 34.44 22.11
N PHE A 228 7.59 33.82 21.20
CA PHE A 228 7.38 33.98 19.76
C PHE A 228 6.03 33.40 19.32
N ARG A 229 5.69 32.20 19.81
CA ARG A 229 4.40 31.54 19.54
C ARG A 229 3.22 32.40 20.01
N GLU A 230 3.30 32.99 21.20
CA GLU A 230 2.28 33.90 21.74
C GLU A 230 2.09 35.13 20.84
N PHE A 231 3.18 35.75 20.41
CA PHE A 231 3.12 36.85 19.46
C PHE A 231 2.42 36.45 18.16
N MET A 232 2.79 35.32 17.56
CA MET A 232 2.19 34.87 16.30
C MET A 232 0.69 34.55 16.45
N LEU A 233 0.28 33.91 17.56
CA LEU A 233 -1.12 33.59 17.84
C LEU A 233 -1.99 34.83 18.12
N THR A 234 -1.41 35.90 18.67
CA THR A 234 -2.13 37.12 19.05
C THR A 234 -2.06 38.24 18.02
N ALA A 235 -1.17 38.13 17.03
CA ALA A 235 -1.02 39.11 15.96
C ALA A 235 -2.36 39.35 15.22
N PRO A 236 -2.79 40.62 15.05
CA PRO A 236 -4.08 40.91 14.44
C PRO A 236 -4.06 40.60 12.94
N VAL A 237 -5.03 39.81 12.50
CA VAL A 237 -5.28 39.47 11.09
C VAL A 237 -6.61 40.12 10.67
N ALA A 238 -6.54 41.07 9.74
CA ALA A 238 -7.72 41.73 9.17
C ALA A 238 -8.20 41.03 7.89
N ASP A 239 -7.26 40.55 7.06
CA ASP A 239 -7.53 39.95 5.76
C ASP A 239 -6.74 38.64 5.60
N GLY A 240 -7.22 37.59 6.28
CA GLY A 240 -6.53 36.30 6.42
C GLY A 240 -6.66 35.36 5.21
N GLU A 241 -7.55 35.64 4.26
CA GLU A 241 -7.70 34.81 3.05
C GLU A 241 -6.82 35.31 1.89
N ASP A 242 -6.51 36.60 1.86
CA ASP A 242 -5.72 37.24 0.80
C ASP A 242 -4.36 37.75 1.32
N SER A 243 -4.29 39.02 1.77
CA SER A 243 -3.02 39.71 1.99
C SER A 243 -2.21 39.22 3.20
N GLN A 244 -2.87 38.64 4.22
CA GLN A 244 -2.25 38.11 5.43
C GLN A 244 -2.37 36.58 5.54
N LYS A 245 -2.46 35.89 4.39
CA LYS A 245 -2.68 34.43 4.34
C LYS A 245 -1.61 33.62 5.05
N LEU A 246 -0.34 33.98 4.94
CA LEU A 246 0.75 33.26 5.61
C LEU A 246 0.66 33.39 7.13
N LEU A 247 0.38 34.61 7.63
CA LEU A 247 0.18 34.85 9.06
C LEU A 247 -1.03 34.06 9.58
N SER A 248 -2.16 34.09 8.86
CA SER A 248 -3.36 33.32 9.22
C SER A 248 -3.11 31.81 9.23
N GLN A 249 -2.42 31.28 8.22
CA GLN A 249 -2.07 29.85 8.17
C GLN A 249 -1.06 29.46 9.26
N THR A 250 -0.16 30.37 9.65
CA THR A 250 0.75 30.16 10.78
C THR A 250 -0.01 30.07 12.10
N GLN A 251 -1.02 30.93 12.30
CA GLN A 251 -1.91 30.87 13.47
C GLN A 251 -2.68 29.54 13.53
N THR A 252 -3.22 29.09 12.40
CA THR A 252 -3.87 27.78 12.30
C THR A 252 -2.88 26.67 12.65
N LEU A 253 -1.71 26.62 12.01
CA LEU A 253 -0.70 25.58 12.25
C LEU A 253 -0.29 25.53 13.73
N PHE A 254 0.06 26.66 14.35
CA PHE A 254 0.46 26.70 15.76
C PHE A 254 -0.69 26.35 16.72
N SER A 255 -1.93 26.74 16.38
CA SER A 255 -3.12 26.35 17.16
C SER A 255 -3.31 24.83 17.16
N HIS A 256 -3.23 24.20 15.98
CA HIS A 256 -3.31 22.74 15.86
C HIS A 256 -2.12 22.06 16.54
N MET A 257 -0.88 22.53 16.32
CA MET A 257 0.32 21.95 16.95
C MET A 257 0.25 21.91 18.48
N GLN A 258 -0.40 22.90 19.09
CA GLN A 258 -0.54 22.98 20.55
C GLN A 258 -1.68 22.10 21.10
N ASN A 259 -2.82 22.05 20.40
CA ASN A 259 -4.07 21.56 20.98
C ASN A 259 -4.57 20.23 20.38
N THR A 260 -4.11 19.83 19.20
CA THR A 260 -4.52 18.56 18.60
C THR A 260 -3.97 17.36 19.38
N LEU A 261 -4.71 16.25 19.35
CA LEU A 261 -4.28 14.95 19.83
C LEU A 261 -3.76 14.05 18.69
N THR A 262 -3.85 14.49 17.43
CA THR A 262 -3.31 13.76 16.28
C THR A 262 -1.79 13.65 16.36
N ARG A 263 -1.24 12.57 15.78
CA ARG A 263 0.22 12.36 15.73
C ARG A 263 0.98 13.53 15.11
N PHE A 264 0.43 14.08 14.04
CA PHE A 264 1.01 15.18 13.29
C PHE A 264 -0.06 16.14 12.78
N VAL A 265 0.38 17.34 12.37
CA VAL A 265 -0.43 18.33 11.64
C VAL A 265 0.02 18.37 10.18
N ASP A 266 -0.93 18.55 9.25
CA ASP A 266 -0.63 18.70 7.83
C ASP A 266 -0.32 20.18 7.50
N PRO A 267 0.92 20.54 7.11
CA PRO A 267 1.29 21.92 6.82
C PRO A 267 0.96 22.36 5.38
N GLN A 268 0.21 21.59 4.59
CA GLN A 268 -0.04 21.90 3.17
C GLN A 268 -0.67 23.28 2.93
N GLY A 269 -1.62 23.69 3.78
CA GLY A 269 -2.23 25.03 3.71
C GLY A 269 -1.23 26.16 3.93
N LEU A 270 -0.30 25.98 4.88
CA LEU A 270 0.78 26.91 5.15
C LEU A 270 1.79 26.93 4.00
N ALA A 271 2.30 25.77 3.58
CA ALA A 271 3.29 25.66 2.51
C ALA A 271 2.79 26.33 1.21
N GLY A 272 1.51 26.13 0.87
CA GLY A 272 0.87 26.77 -0.29
C GLY A 272 0.62 28.28 -0.15
N SER A 273 0.87 28.87 1.02
CA SER A 273 0.78 30.32 1.26
C SER A 273 2.13 31.04 1.20
N ILE A 274 3.25 30.31 1.25
CA ILE A 274 4.59 30.90 1.21
C ILE A 274 4.98 31.19 -0.24
N ARG A 275 5.42 32.43 -0.49
CA ARG A 275 5.89 32.91 -1.79
C ARG A 275 7.41 33.08 -1.77
N THR A 276 8.09 32.56 -2.79
CA THR A 276 9.52 32.79 -3.05
C THR A 276 9.77 34.27 -3.38
N TYR A 277 11.02 34.73 -3.43
CA TYR A 277 11.35 36.09 -3.87
C TYR A 277 10.89 36.42 -5.29
N GLU A 278 10.62 35.40 -6.12
CA GLU A 278 10.08 35.54 -7.47
C GLU A 278 8.54 35.59 -7.52
N GLU A 279 7.88 35.67 -6.37
CA GLU A 279 6.41 35.65 -6.21
C GLU A 279 5.72 34.36 -6.68
N THR A 280 6.49 33.28 -6.83
CA THR A 280 5.99 31.92 -7.10
C THR A 280 5.72 31.18 -5.79
N ASN A 281 4.83 30.18 -5.80
CA ASN A 281 4.64 29.30 -4.64
C ASN A 281 5.86 28.42 -4.45
N ILE A 282 6.16 28.05 -3.20
CA ILE A 282 7.16 27.02 -2.92
C ILE A 282 6.70 25.68 -3.52
N ASP A 283 7.62 25.00 -4.21
CA ASP A 283 7.43 23.62 -4.65
C ASP A 283 7.89 22.65 -3.55
N VAL A 284 6.93 21.91 -2.99
CA VAL A 284 7.16 20.94 -1.90
C VAL A 284 8.02 19.74 -2.33
N ASN A 285 8.26 19.55 -3.63
CA ASN A 285 9.12 18.51 -4.17
C ASN A 285 10.58 18.94 -4.28
N ILE A 286 10.90 20.22 -4.07
CA ILE A 286 12.26 20.75 -4.15
C ILE A 286 12.76 21.06 -2.74
N GLN A 287 13.94 20.54 -2.40
CA GLN A 287 14.59 20.87 -1.13
C GLN A 287 15.14 22.29 -1.18
N MET A 288 15.01 23.03 -0.09
CA MET A 288 15.61 24.35 0.09
C MET A 288 16.65 24.31 1.21
N ASP A 289 17.63 25.20 1.14
CA ASP A 289 18.51 25.46 2.26
C ASP A 289 17.72 26.13 3.39
N VAL A 290 17.87 25.65 4.63
CA VAL A 290 17.04 26.13 5.74
C VAL A 290 17.40 27.56 6.18
N ASP A 291 18.62 28.04 5.96
CA ASP A 291 19.00 29.44 6.24
C ASP A 291 18.38 30.38 5.20
N GLU A 292 18.45 30.00 3.92
CA GLU A 292 17.76 30.73 2.84
C GLU A 292 16.24 30.79 3.08
N PHE A 293 15.66 29.64 3.44
CA PHE A 293 14.24 29.54 3.75
C PHE A 293 13.85 30.36 4.99
N TYR A 294 14.67 30.36 6.04
CA TYR A 294 14.41 31.16 7.25
C TYR A 294 14.34 32.65 6.94
N ASN A 295 15.31 33.18 6.19
CA ASN A 295 15.33 34.59 5.81
C ASN A 295 14.13 34.97 4.94
N LEU A 296 13.80 34.12 3.94
CA LEU A 296 12.60 34.29 3.13
C LEU A 296 11.34 34.35 4.00
N LEU A 297 11.18 33.38 4.91
CA LEU A 297 10.01 33.28 5.78
C LEU A 297 9.87 34.49 6.71
N PHE A 298 10.98 34.95 7.28
CA PHE A 298 11.01 36.10 8.19
C PHE A 298 10.59 37.39 7.46
N ASP A 299 11.11 37.64 6.26
CA ASP A 299 10.73 38.79 5.43
C ASP A 299 9.24 38.75 5.04
N ARG A 300 8.74 37.57 4.67
CA ARG A 300 7.33 37.38 4.30
C ARG A 300 6.40 37.60 5.50
N TRP A 301 6.73 37.12 6.69
CA TRP A 301 5.98 37.43 7.91
C TRP A 301 6.01 38.92 8.25
N GLU A 302 7.19 39.56 8.24
CA GLU A 302 7.30 40.98 8.53
C GLU A 302 6.43 41.81 7.58
N SER A 303 6.37 41.45 6.29
CA SER A 303 5.54 42.15 5.30
C SER A 303 4.04 42.10 5.62
N GLN A 304 3.55 41.01 6.21
CA GLN A 304 2.12 40.79 6.52
C GLN A 304 1.70 41.34 7.90
N ILE A 305 2.64 41.74 8.75
CA ILE A 305 2.34 42.41 10.02
C ILE A 305 2.10 43.90 9.75
N LEU A 306 0.86 44.37 9.93
CA LEU A 306 0.49 45.74 9.55
C LEU A 306 0.92 46.79 10.58
N ALA A 307 0.81 46.48 11.88
CA ALA A 307 1.08 47.42 12.96
C ALA A 307 2.59 47.69 13.12
N PRO A 308 3.05 48.97 13.12
CA PRO A 308 4.47 49.30 13.24
C PRO A 308 5.13 48.80 14.54
N ASP A 309 4.42 48.89 15.67
CA ASP A 309 4.92 48.43 16.96
C ASP A 309 5.05 46.89 16.99
N ALA A 310 4.09 46.17 16.41
CA ALA A 310 4.15 44.72 16.27
C ALA A 310 5.28 44.28 15.33
N LYS A 311 5.54 45.02 14.24
CA LYS A 311 6.71 44.78 13.38
C LYS A 311 8.03 44.93 14.14
N LYS A 312 8.13 45.97 14.97
CA LYS A 312 9.32 46.17 15.81
C LYS A 312 9.49 45.01 16.79
N GLN A 313 8.42 44.63 17.50
CA GLN A 313 8.43 43.50 18.42
C GLN A 313 8.80 42.18 17.73
N PHE A 314 8.29 41.93 16.51
CA PHE A 314 8.66 40.77 15.70
C PHE A 314 10.16 40.72 15.40
N ARG A 315 10.75 41.86 14.99
CA ARG A 315 12.20 41.97 14.76
C ARG A 315 13.00 41.79 16.04
N ASP A 316 12.53 42.28 17.18
CA ASP A 316 13.26 42.21 18.45
C ASP A 316 13.45 40.76 18.97
N PHE A 317 12.67 39.78 18.48
CA PHE A 317 12.83 38.37 18.88
C PHE A 317 14.16 37.75 18.45
N TYR A 318 14.57 37.98 17.20
CA TYR A 318 15.74 37.35 16.57
C TYR A 318 16.67 38.35 15.86
N GLY A 319 16.27 39.60 15.73
CA GLY A 319 17.00 40.66 15.05
C GLY A 319 18.00 41.37 15.96
N GLY A 320 19.24 41.45 15.52
CA GLY A 320 20.31 42.20 16.20
C GLY A 320 21.04 43.16 15.26
N GLN A 321 22.06 43.84 15.79
CA GLN A 321 22.94 44.72 15.02
C GLN A 321 24.43 44.33 15.15
N LEU A 322 25.07 44.18 14.01
CA LEU A 322 26.51 44.08 13.84
C LEU A 322 27.11 45.45 13.53
N VAL A 323 28.35 45.66 13.97
CA VAL A 323 29.19 46.79 13.55
C VAL A 323 30.35 46.24 12.73
N GLN A 324 30.33 46.47 11.41
CA GLN A 324 31.52 46.28 10.59
C GLN A 324 32.50 47.42 10.85
N GLN A 325 33.65 47.11 11.44
CA GLN A 325 34.73 48.06 11.70
C GLN A 325 35.89 47.79 10.74
N VAL A 326 36.30 48.81 9.99
CA VAL A 326 37.57 48.82 9.26
C VAL A 326 38.54 49.72 10.03
N LYS A 327 39.49 49.09 10.73
CA LYS A 327 40.51 49.78 11.53
C LYS A 327 41.82 49.80 10.75
N SER A 328 42.29 50.99 10.39
CA SER A 328 43.61 51.13 9.77
C SER A 328 44.72 50.80 10.77
N LYS A 329 45.78 50.12 10.32
CA LYS A 329 47.01 49.90 11.10
C LYS A 329 47.93 51.13 11.09
N GLU A 330 47.77 52.01 10.09
CA GLU A 330 48.67 53.14 9.82
C GLU A 330 48.11 54.49 10.28
N CYS A 331 46.80 54.58 10.57
CA CYS A 331 46.17 55.81 11.06
C CYS A 331 45.06 55.50 12.09
N PRO A 332 44.69 56.46 12.96
CA PRO A 332 43.69 56.25 14.00
C PRO A 332 42.24 56.22 13.49
N HIS A 333 42.02 56.28 12.17
CA HIS A 333 40.68 56.28 11.58
C HIS A 333 40.05 54.89 11.64
N ILE A 334 38.82 54.84 12.15
CA ILE A 334 37.96 53.64 12.19
C ILE A 334 36.71 53.98 11.39
N SER A 335 36.44 53.20 10.34
CA SER A 335 35.19 53.27 9.60
C SER A 335 34.22 52.26 10.20
N GLU A 336 33.04 52.71 10.61
CA GLU A 336 32.01 51.86 11.21
C GLU A 336 30.75 51.84 10.35
N ARG A 337 30.18 50.66 10.14
CA ARG A 337 28.88 50.47 9.46
C ARG A 337 28.01 49.53 10.28
N LEU A 338 26.78 49.95 10.56
CA LEU A 338 25.78 49.10 11.19
C LEU A 338 25.12 48.21 10.15
N GLU A 339 25.04 46.91 10.45
CA GLU A 339 24.37 45.92 9.61
C GLU A 339 23.42 45.07 10.47
N PRO A 340 22.12 44.97 10.13
CA PRO A 340 21.20 44.11 10.86
C PRO A 340 21.49 42.64 10.58
N PHE A 341 21.22 41.76 11.55
CA PHE A 341 21.31 40.31 11.38
C PHE A 341 20.11 39.61 12.02
N SER A 342 19.69 38.48 11.43
CA SER A 342 18.68 37.54 11.95
C SER A 342 19.30 36.22 12.41
N ALA A 343 20.47 35.87 11.85
CA ALA A 343 21.30 34.74 12.21
C ALA A 343 22.79 35.10 12.04
N ILE A 344 23.64 34.56 12.92
CA ILE A 344 25.09 34.76 12.86
C ILE A 344 25.70 33.58 12.10
N GLN A 345 26.35 33.85 10.97
CA GLN A 345 26.97 32.81 10.16
C GLN A 345 28.38 32.49 10.70
N CYS A 346 28.58 31.25 11.13
CA CYS A 346 29.80 30.75 11.73
C CYS A 346 30.60 29.90 10.73
N ASP A 347 31.86 30.29 10.49
CA ASP A 347 32.78 29.52 9.66
C ASP A 347 33.30 28.30 10.44
N ILE A 348 33.23 27.12 9.80
CA ILE A 348 33.59 25.83 10.41
C ILE A 348 34.95 25.34 9.92
N LYS A 349 35.30 25.65 8.67
CA LYS A 349 36.50 25.15 8.01
C LYS A 349 37.74 25.60 8.78
N GLY A 350 38.48 24.64 9.34
CA GLY A 350 39.68 24.91 10.13
C GLY A 350 39.40 25.41 11.57
N LYS A 351 38.17 25.25 12.07
CA LYS A 351 37.75 25.60 13.44
C LYS A 351 37.21 24.35 14.14
N THR A 352 37.54 24.17 15.42
CA THR A 352 37.14 22.97 16.18
C THR A 352 35.93 23.19 17.09
N CYS A 353 35.60 24.46 17.37
CA CYS A 353 34.47 24.82 18.22
C CYS A 353 33.82 26.17 17.87
N LEU A 354 32.61 26.40 18.39
CA LEU A 354 31.84 27.63 18.21
C LEU A 354 32.60 28.88 18.66
N GLN A 355 33.31 28.81 19.79
CA GLN A 355 34.06 29.95 20.33
C GLN A 355 35.20 30.36 19.40
N GLU A 356 35.92 29.43 18.79
CA GLU A 356 36.97 29.73 17.82
C GLU A 356 36.42 30.37 16.54
N SER A 357 35.19 30.00 16.14
CA SER A 357 34.50 30.59 15.00
C SER A 357 34.08 32.04 15.31
N LEU A 358 33.48 32.29 16.48
CA LEU A 358 33.12 33.63 16.94
C LEU A 358 34.33 34.53 17.18
N GLN A 359 35.44 33.97 17.69
CA GLN A 359 36.69 34.72 17.85
C GLN A 359 37.23 35.16 16.49
N ALA A 360 37.21 34.28 15.48
CA ALA A 360 37.62 34.64 14.12
C ALA A 360 36.75 35.75 13.53
N TYR A 361 35.45 35.74 13.85
CA TYR A 361 34.49 36.75 13.44
C TYR A 361 34.87 38.17 13.93
N VAL A 362 35.34 38.29 15.18
CA VAL A 362 35.75 39.56 15.78
C VAL A 362 37.23 39.94 15.56
N ASP A 363 38.10 38.96 15.35
CA ASP A 363 39.51 39.20 14.97
C ASP A 363 39.59 39.84 13.58
N GLY A 364 38.69 39.42 12.67
CA GLY A 364 38.53 39.99 11.34
C GLY A 364 39.61 39.60 10.34
N GLU A 365 39.44 40.07 9.12
CA GLU A 365 40.35 39.81 8.00
C GLU A 365 41.37 40.93 7.84
N ILE A 366 42.63 40.53 7.61
CA ILE A 366 43.73 41.46 7.35
C ILE A 366 43.71 41.85 5.87
N MET A 367 43.56 43.15 5.61
CA MET A 367 43.56 43.75 4.28
C MET A 367 44.95 44.32 3.97
N GLU A 368 45.79 43.52 3.31
CA GLU A 368 47.17 43.83 2.94
C GLU A 368 47.44 43.53 1.45
N GLY A 369 48.57 44.02 0.91
CA GLY A 369 48.96 43.79 -0.49
C GLY A 369 48.01 44.47 -1.50
N ASP A 370 47.50 43.69 -2.45
CA ASP A 370 46.56 44.17 -3.49
C ASP A 370 45.15 44.46 -2.93
N ASN A 371 44.84 43.99 -1.72
CA ASN A 371 43.55 44.18 -1.05
C ASN A 371 43.54 45.34 -0.03
N LYS A 372 44.52 46.27 -0.08
CA LYS A 372 44.61 47.41 0.86
C LYS A 372 43.36 48.29 0.88
N TYR A 373 42.99 48.77 2.05
CA TYR A 373 41.82 49.64 2.25
C TYR A 373 42.12 51.07 1.80
N LYS A 374 41.25 51.67 0.96
CA LYS A 374 41.32 53.10 0.67
C LYS A 374 40.67 53.92 1.80
N CYS A 375 41.48 54.48 2.68
CA CYS A 375 40.98 55.27 3.81
C CYS A 375 40.48 56.65 3.35
N SER A 376 39.24 57.00 3.70
CA SER A 376 38.59 58.26 3.35
C SER A 376 39.23 59.49 4.01
N THR A 377 39.86 59.31 5.18
CA THR A 377 40.48 60.41 5.95
C THR A 377 41.89 60.76 5.44
N CYS A 378 42.66 59.78 4.99
CA CYS A 378 44.03 60.00 4.51
C CYS A 378 44.20 59.86 2.99
N ASP A 379 43.12 59.52 2.27
CA ASP A 379 43.00 59.29 0.82
C ASP A 379 44.13 58.42 0.22
N ARG A 380 44.58 57.43 1.00
CA ARG A 380 45.64 56.48 0.63
C ARG A 380 45.20 55.05 0.90
N HIS A 381 45.79 54.11 0.17
CA HIS A 381 45.64 52.68 0.40
C HIS A 381 46.51 52.30 1.61
N VAL A 382 45.87 51.89 2.70
CA VAL A 382 46.49 51.56 3.97
C VAL A 382 46.21 50.11 4.33
N ASP A 383 47.13 49.50 5.05
CA ASP A 383 46.87 48.21 5.68
C ASP A 383 45.79 48.39 6.76
N ALA A 384 44.78 47.54 6.73
CA ALA A 384 43.63 47.63 7.63
C ALA A 384 43.17 46.25 8.10
N VAL A 385 42.44 46.21 9.20
CA VAL A 385 41.73 45.02 9.67
C VAL A 385 40.24 45.29 9.53
N LYS A 386 39.54 44.45 8.77
CA LYS A 386 38.09 44.47 8.65
C LYS A 386 37.52 43.42 9.59
N ARG A 387 36.84 43.84 10.64
CA ARG A 387 36.21 42.95 11.64
C ARG A 387 34.74 43.25 11.79
N ALA A 388 33.97 42.26 12.25
CA ALA A 388 32.56 42.42 12.60
C ALA A 388 32.39 42.20 14.10
N CYS A 389 31.81 43.17 14.79
CA CYS A 389 31.60 43.13 16.24
C CYS A 389 30.10 43.16 16.55
N LEU A 390 29.68 42.48 17.62
CA LEU A 390 28.27 42.47 18.03
C LEU A 390 27.94 43.73 18.85
N LYS A 391 26.85 44.41 18.52
CA LYS A 391 26.37 45.58 19.27
C LYS A 391 25.09 45.24 20.02
N ASP A 392 23.98 45.15 19.29
CA ASP A 392 22.68 44.81 19.86
C ASP A 392 22.44 43.30 19.65
N ILE A 393 22.33 42.56 20.75
CA ILE A 393 22.15 41.10 20.75
C ILE A 393 20.73 40.80 21.25
N PRO A 394 19.86 40.15 20.44
CA PRO A 394 18.50 39.77 20.85
C PRO A 394 18.53 38.67 21.91
N ASP A 395 17.38 38.42 22.54
CA ASP A 395 17.26 37.38 23.56
C ASP A 395 17.29 35.95 22.99
N ASN A 396 16.97 35.79 21.70
CA ASN A 396 17.09 34.53 20.98
C ASN A 396 18.14 34.67 19.87
N LEU A 397 19.17 33.85 19.91
CA LEU A 397 20.26 33.82 18.93
C LEU A 397 20.20 32.57 18.08
N ILE A 398 20.42 32.75 16.79
CA ILE A 398 20.54 31.67 15.81
C ILE A 398 21.96 31.71 15.25
N PHE A 399 22.69 30.61 15.38
CA PHE A 399 23.98 30.41 14.71
C PHE A 399 23.78 29.48 13.52
N HIS A 400 24.07 29.98 12.32
CA HIS A 400 24.11 29.17 11.10
C HIS A 400 25.53 28.64 10.92
N LEU A 401 25.69 27.32 10.94
CA LEU A 401 26.98 26.68 10.76
C LEU A 401 27.20 26.48 9.25
N LYS A 402 28.15 27.21 8.65
CA LYS A 402 28.46 27.15 7.21
C LYS A 402 29.10 25.81 6.81
N ARG A 403 28.31 24.73 6.80
CA ARG A 403 28.73 23.38 6.42
C ARG A 403 28.70 23.14 4.91
N PHE A 404 28.13 24.03 4.11
CA PHE A 404 28.16 23.90 2.66
C PHE A 404 29.22 24.82 2.08
N ASP A 405 30.20 24.21 1.42
CA ASP A 405 31.29 24.90 0.74
C ASP A 405 31.23 24.58 -0.76
N PHE A 406 31.61 25.54 -1.59
CA PHE A 406 31.65 25.35 -3.04
C PHE A 406 33.09 25.07 -3.46
N ASN A 407 33.34 23.83 -3.90
CA ASN A 407 34.67 23.45 -4.31
C ASN A 407 34.94 23.97 -5.73
N LEU A 408 35.69 25.07 -5.83
CA LEU A 408 36.04 25.72 -7.09
C LEU A 408 36.77 24.81 -8.09
N ARG A 409 37.41 23.72 -7.62
CA ARG A 409 38.11 22.76 -8.50
C ARG A 409 37.16 21.76 -9.14
N THR A 410 36.20 21.23 -8.38
CA THR A 410 35.23 20.24 -8.88
C THR A 410 33.95 20.89 -9.40
N LEU A 411 33.76 22.19 -9.18
CA LEU A 411 32.55 22.96 -9.50
C LEU A 411 31.29 22.34 -8.86
N GLN A 412 31.46 21.65 -7.73
CA GLN A 412 30.39 20.97 -6.99
C GLN A 412 30.29 21.53 -5.57
N ARG A 413 29.07 21.55 -5.03
CA ARG A 413 28.84 21.82 -3.61
C ARG A 413 29.25 20.61 -2.78
N SER A 414 30.00 20.83 -1.71
CA SER A 414 30.46 19.80 -0.79
C SER A 414 30.03 20.14 0.63
N LYS A 415 29.63 19.12 1.40
CA LYS A 415 29.31 19.25 2.82
C LYS A 415 30.56 19.01 3.67
N ILE A 416 30.82 19.90 4.62
CA ILE A 416 31.87 19.81 5.64
C ILE A 416 31.32 18.99 6.81
N ASN A 417 31.78 17.75 6.94
CA ASN A 417 31.43 16.85 8.04
C ASN A 417 32.45 16.87 9.18
N ASP A 418 33.38 17.83 9.20
CA ASP A 418 34.38 18.00 10.25
C ASP A 418 33.72 18.06 11.64
N HIS A 419 34.43 17.52 12.63
CA HIS A 419 34.04 17.59 14.02
C HIS A 419 34.05 19.05 14.51
N PHE A 420 32.90 19.53 14.95
CA PHE A 420 32.71 20.88 15.45
C PHE A 420 31.88 20.86 16.73
N SER A 421 32.51 21.25 17.84
CA SER A 421 31.88 21.26 19.16
C SER A 421 31.22 22.61 19.47
N PHE A 422 30.10 22.58 20.19
CA PHE A 422 29.42 23.78 20.68
C PHE A 422 28.99 23.57 22.14
N PRO A 423 29.13 24.60 23.00
CA PRO A 423 28.89 24.46 24.43
C PRO A 423 27.40 24.56 24.78
N ASP A 424 26.98 23.97 25.90
CA ASP A 424 25.61 24.16 26.40
C ASP A 424 25.34 25.60 26.85
N LYS A 425 26.39 26.31 27.31
CA LYS A 425 26.33 27.72 27.70
C LYS A 425 27.44 28.52 27.03
N ILE A 426 27.11 29.68 26.50
CA ILE A 426 28.06 30.59 25.85
C ILE A 426 27.93 31.99 26.42
N ASP A 427 29.08 32.60 26.73
CA ASP A 427 29.17 33.99 27.14
C ASP A 427 29.44 34.87 25.92
N MET A 428 28.53 35.80 25.64
CA MET A 428 28.62 36.68 24.47
C MET A 428 29.38 37.98 24.75
N ARG A 429 29.74 38.27 26.00
CA ARG A 429 30.52 39.47 26.36
C ARG A 429 31.79 39.67 25.54
N PRO A 430 32.64 38.66 25.29
CA PRO A 430 33.92 38.85 24.61
C PRO A 430 33.79 39.39 23.18
N PHE A 431 32.62 39.20 22.57
CA PHE A 431 32.37 39.53 21.17
C PHE A 431 31.66 40.88 20.99
N LYS A 432 31.28 41.56 22.08
CA LYS A 432 30.62 42.86 22.04
C LYS A 432 31.60 44.00 21.77
N VAL A 433 31.14 45.00 21.01
CA VAL A 433 31.90 46.24 20.71
C VAL A 433 32.44 46.89 22.00
N GLU A 434 31.61 46.98 23.04
CA GLU A 434 31.96 47.63 24.31
C GLU A 434 33.17 46.98 24.99
N HIS A 435 33.19 45.65 25.07
CA HIS A 435 34.28 44.88 25.67
C HIS A 435 35.55 44.91 24.81
N LEU A 436 35.40 44.93 23.47
CA LEU A 436 36.52 45.01 22.53
C LEU A 436 37.18 46.40 22.48
N MET A 437 36.49 47.45 22.93
CA MET A 437 37.00 48.81 23.01
C MET A 437 37.59 49.15 24.38
N ASP A 438 37.03 48.60 25.47
CA ASP A 438 37.54 48.77 26.83
C ASP A 438 37.47 47.44 27.62
N SER A 439 38.55 46.67 27.57
CA SER A 439 38.66 45.39 28.28
C SER A 439 38.78 45.55 29.81
N SER A 440 38.83 46.77 30.32
CA SER A 440 38.96 47.06 31.76
C SER A 440 37.65 47.42 32.46
N ALA A 441 36.55 47.58 31.70
CA ALA A 441 35.22 47.83 32.25
C ALA A 441 34.57 46.51 32.76
N GLU A 442 34.10 46.50 34.01
CA GLU A 442 33.29 45.40 34.55
C GLU A 442 31.91 45.37 33.85
N THR A 443 31.78 44.61 32.77
CA THR A 443 30.50 44.39 32.09
C THR A 443 29.75 43.18 32.70
N PRO A 444 28.43 43.31 32.94
CA PRO A 444 27.63 42.22 33.52
C PRO A 444 27.60 41.00 32.59
N GLU A 445 27.58 39.80 33.18
CA GLU A 445 27.59 38.53 32.43
C GLU A 445 26.43 38.44 31.44
N ASP A 446 26.72 38.07 30.19
CA ASP A 446 25.71 37.91 29.15
C ASP A 446 25.72 36.49 28.60
N VAL A 447 25.18 35.58 29.41
CA VAL A 447 25.20 34.13 29.18
C VAL A 447 23.95 33.70 28.42
N PHE A 448 24.15 32.85 27.42
CA PHE A 448 23.12 32.21 26.61
C PHE A 448 23.20 30.69 26.78
N GLU A 449 22.04 30.03 26.80
CA GLU A 449 21.94 28.57 26.89
C GLU A 449 21.45 27.97 25.57
N LEU A 450 21.96 26.80 25.23
CA LEU A 450 21.51 26.03 24.07
C LEU A 450 20.07 25.55 24.32
N VAL A 451 19.19 25.86 23.39
CA VAL A 451 17.76 25.51 23.47
C VAL A 451 17.26 24.71 22.28
N GLY A 452 18.04 24.61 21.20
CA GLY A 452 17.69 23.80 20.05
C GLY A 452 18.86 23.58 19.09
N VAL A 453 18.84 22.43 18.42
CA VAL A 453 19.81 22.04 17.39
C VAL A 453 19.04 21.52 16.19
N LEU A 454 19.23 22.13 15.03
CA LEU A 454 18.69 21.65 13.76
C LEU A 454 19.79 20.88 13.03
N VAL A 455 19.53 19.61 12.76
CA VAL A 455 20.51 18.67 12.18
C VAL A 455 20.16 18.41 10.72
N HIS A 456 21.20 18.32 9.91
CA HIS A 456 21.09 17.93 8.50
C HIS A 456 21.86 16.64 8.26
N ALA A 457 21.19 15.62 7.74
CA ALA A 457 21.74 14.33 7.35
C ALA A 457 21.74 14.17 5.82
N GLY A 458 22.88 13.83 5.21
CA GLY A 458 23.00 13.70 3.75
C GLY A 458 24.11 14.56 3.15
N THR A 459 24.04 14.78 1.84
CA THR A 459 25.00 15.56 1.05
C THR A 459 24.54 17.01 0.90
N ALA A 460 25.36 17.87 0.27
CA ALA A 460 24.97 19.26 0.04
C ALA A 460 23.82 19.45 -0.98
N GLU A 461 23.45 18.41 -1.72
CA GLU A 461 22.40 18.47 -2.76
C GLU A 461 21.12 17.71 -2.36
N SER A 462 21.24 16.72 -1.47
CA SER A 462 20.11 15.91 -1.02
C SER A 462 20.35 15.46 0.41
N GLY A 463 19.36 15.68 1.26
CA GLY A 463 19.41 15.24 2.64
C GLY A 463 18.07 15.28 3.33
N HIS A 464 18.14 15.18 4.65
CA HIS A 464 17.01 15.17 5.58
C HIS A 464 17.29 16.08 6.76
N TYR A 465 16.31 16.89 7.14
CA TYR A 465 16.40 17.83 8.25
C TYR A 465 15.50 17.40 9.40
N TYR A 466 16.01 17.49 10.63
CA TYR A 466 15.26 17.22 11.86
C TYR A 466 15.80 18.08 13.00
N SER A 467 15.13 18.11 14.15
CA SER A 467 15.46 19.03 15.24
C SER A 467 15.44 18.38 16.61
N PHE A 468 16.46 18.68 17.42
CA PHE A 468 16.46 18.45 18.86
C PHE A 468 16.15 19.77 19.56
N ILE A 469 15.19 19.78 20.48
CA ILE A 469 14.71 21.01 21.11
C ILE A 469 14.54 20.80 22.61
N ARG A 470 15.08 21.71 23.40
CA ARG A 470 14.87 21.77 24.86
C ARG A 470 13.49 22.35 25.14
N GLU A 471 12.71 21.62 25.93
CA GLU A 471 11.44 22.09 26.45
C GLU A 471 11.65 23.31 27.35
N ARG A 472 11.04 24.44 27.00
CA ARG A 472 11.17 25.68 27.76
C ARG A 472 9.90 26.55 27.68
N PRO A 473 9.42 27.09 28.81
CA PRO A 473 9.77 26.71 30.18
C PRO A 473 9.25 25.30 30.53
N SER A 474 9.88 24.61 31.49
CA SER A 474 9.47 23.29 31.97
C SER A 474 9.35 23.28 33.50
N THR A 475 8.37 22.52 34.02
CA THR A 475 8.18 22.26 35.46
C THR A 475 9.11 21.18 36.00
N SER A 476 9.84 20.47 35.13
CA SER A 476 10.79 19.42 35.53
C SER A 476 12.05 20.01 36.17
N GLU A 477 12.60 19.31 37.16
CA GLU A 477 13.93 19.62 37.70
C GLU A 477 15.05 19.32 36.69
N LYS A 478 14.80 18.37 35.76
CA LYS A 478 15.73 17.99 34.69
C LYS A 478 15.34 18.64 33.37
N ASP A 479 16.34 18.98 32.57
CA ASP A 479 16.15 19.47 31.21
C ASP A 479 15.59 18.36 30.31
N ASN A 480 14.35 18.53 29.87
CA ASN A 480 13.71 17.63 28.93
C ASN A 480 14.02 18.08 27.51
N TRP A 481 14.59 17.17 26.72
CA TRP A 481 14.80 17.39 25.29
C TRP A 481 13.88 16.50 24.46
N VAL A 482 13.45 17.04 23.33
CA VAL A 482 12.51 16.41 22.41
C VAL A 482 13.12 16.41 21.02
N GLU A 483 13.06 15.27 20.34
CA GLU A 483 13.40 15.10 18.94
C GLU A 483 12.12 15.26 18.10
N PHE A 484 12.18 16.18 17.13
CA PHE A 484 11.18 16.38 16.09
C PHE A 484 11.76 15.90 14.76
N ASN A 485 11.20 14.82 14.24
CA ASN A 485 11.57 14.24 12.95
C ASN A 485 10.29 14.05 12.13
N ASP A 486 9.92 15.10 11.41
CA ASP A 486 8.66 15.21 10.66
C ASP A 486 7.44 14.79 11.52
N ASP A 487 6.79 13.68 11.16
CA ASP A 487 5.57 13.19 11.79
C ASP A 487 5.83 12.43 13.11
N THR A 488 7.10 12.23 13.48
CA THR A 488 7.51 11.59 14.73
C THR A 488 8.05 12.60 15.73
N VAL A 489 7.65 12.40 16.99
CA VAL A 489 8.17 13.16 18.13
C VAL A 489 8.53 12.19 19.25
N SER A 490 9.77 12.27 19.73
CA SER A 490 10.34 11.38 20.76
C SER A 490 11.04 12.18 21.85
N SER A 491 11.12 11.62 23.06
CA SER A 491 12.05 12.12 24.08
C SER A 491 13.48 11.86 23.64
N TRP A 492 14.39 12.80 23.89
CA TRP A 492 15.80 12.68 23.53
C TRP A 492 16.70 12.97 24.73
N ASP A 493 17.82 12.25 24.85
CA ASP A 493 18.77 12.44 25.95
C ASP A 493 19.96 13.31 25.48
N PRO A 494 20.19 14.49 26.09
CA PRO A 494 21.30 15.37 25.74
C PRO A 494 22.69 14.74 25.93
N ASN A 495 22.84 13.63 26.66
CA ASN A 495 24.11 12.92 26.74
C ASN A 495 24.61 12.42 25.36
N TYR A 496 23.72 12.27 24.38
CA TYR A 496 24.07 11.88 23.01
C TYR A 496 24.40 13.05 22.08
N MET A 497 24.44 14.29 22.58
CA MET A 497 24.69 15.53 21.80
C MET A 497 25.95 15.44 20.93
N GLU A 498 27.09 15.06 21.52
CA GLU A 498 28.36 14.95 20.81
C GLU A 498 28.29 13.91 19.68
N ALA A 499 27.74 12.73 19.99
CA ALA A 499 27.61 11.64 19.04
C ALA A 499 26.69 12.01 17.87
N ALA A 500 25.57 12.70 18.14
CA ALA A 500 24.52 13.00 17.17
C ALA A 500 24.74 14.30 16.38
N CYS A 501 25.46 15.29 16.92
CA CYS A 501 25.42 16.65 16.36
C CYS A 501 26.78 17.22 15.92
N PHE A 502 27.91 16.75 16.48
CA PHE A 502 29.21 17.42 16.24
C PHE A 502 29.84 17.06 14.88
N GLY A 503 29.43 15.95 14.26
CA GLY A 503 30.07 15.41 13.05
C GLY A 503 31.32 14.58 13.37
N GLY A 504 32.27 14.53 12.43
CA GLY A 504 33.53 13.80 12.55
C GLY A 504 33.49 12.38 11.98
N LEU A 505 34.48 11.57 12.35
CA LEU A 505 34.62 10.18 11.91
C LEU A 505 33.91 9.22 12.89
N GLU A 506 33.20 8.23 12.36
CA GLU A 506 32.59 7.12 13.09
C GLU A 506 33.33 5.81 12.74
N SER A 507 33.83 5.10 13.74
CA SER A 507 34.42 3.76 13.57
C SER A 507 33.33 2.71 13.71
N ARG A 508 33.03 1.96 12.64
CA ARG A 508 32.14 0.79 12.67
C ARG A 508 32.93 -0.48 12.32
N GLY A 509 33.04 -1.41 13.27
CA GLY A 509 33.59 -2.75 13.02
C GLY A 509 33.87 -3.54 14.31
N PRO A 510 33.83 -4.89 14.28
CA PRO A 510 34.35 -5.73 15.37
C PRO A 510 35.86 -5.51 15.52
N ILE A 511 36.34 -5.54 16.76
CA ILE A 511 37.71 -5.17 17.18
C ILE A 511 38.82 -5.99 16.48
N ASP A 512 38.50 -7.10 15.79
CA ASP A 512 39.49 -8.06 15.26
C ASP A 512 39.77 -7.98 13.74
N SER A 513 39.25 -7.00 13.01
CA SER A 513 39.61 -6.82 11.58
C SER A 513 39.55 -5.35 11.18
N GLY A 514 40.68 -4.64 11.32
CA GLY A 514 40.97 -3.32 10.73
C GLY A 514 39.82 -2.31 10.70
N THR A 515 39.73 -1.43 11.70
CA THR A 515 38.74 -0.34 11.75
C THR A 515 38.81 0.56 10.51
N MET A 516 37.80 0.47 9.63
CA MET A 516 37.50 1.50 8.64
C MET A 516 36.72 2.63 9.33
N ALA A 517 37.27 3.85 9.28
CA ALA A 517 36.61 5.05 9.78
C ALA A 517 35.82 5.70 8.64
N TYR A 518 34.54 5.97 8.86
CA TYR A 518 33.66 6.65 7.90
C TYR A 518 33.32 8.04 8.40
N GLU A 519 33.20 9.03 7.51
CA GLU A 519 32.68 10.35 7.90
C GLU A 519 31.19 10.25 8.23
N LYS A 520 30.77 10.88 9.33
CA LYS A 520 29.35 10.99 9.67
C LYS A 520 28.64 11.84 8.63
N SER A 521 27.56 11.30 8.08
CA SER A 521 26.72 12.01 7.11
C SER A 521 25.77 13.02 7.74
N TYR A 522 25.71 13.10 9.08
CA TYR A 522 24.80 13.95 9.84
C TYR A 522 25.58 14.85 10.82
N SER A 523 25.15 16.10 10.92
CA SER A 523 25.76 17.10 11.81
C SER A 523 24.83 18.31 11.99
N ALA A 524 25.03 19.05 13.09
CA ALA A 524 24.31 20.28 13.36
C ALA A 524 24.53 21.29 12.23
N TYR A 525 23.44 21.92 11.80
CA TYR A 525 23.41 22.91 10.73
C TYR A 525 23.01 24.30 11.25
N MET A 526 22.03 24.37 12.18
CA MET A 526 21.70 25.60 12.92
C MET A 526 21.62 25.32 14.41
N LEU A 527 22.09 26.27 15.22
CA LEU A 527 22.02 26.23 16.68
C LEU A 527 21.15 27.38 17.19
N PHE A 528 20.26 27.07 18.13
CA PHE A 528 19.36 28.04 18.76
C PHE A 528 19.79 28.22 20.22
N TYR A 529 20.09 29.46 20.59
CA TYR A 529 20.46 29.86 21.95
C TYR A 529 19.49 30.91 22.49
N GLN A 530 19.25 30.91 23.79
CA GLN A 530 18.41 31.90 24.46
C GLN A 530 19.10 32.46 25.70
N ARG A 531 18.94 33.75 25.98
CA ARG A 531 19.58 34.41 27.12
C ARG A 531 19.16 33.76 28.44
N SER A 532 20.11 33.38 29.29
CA SER A 532 19.86 32.63 30.55
C SER A 532 18.89 33.35 31.48
N SER A 533 18.94 34.68 31.55
CA SER A 533 18.04 35.48 32.40
C SER A 533 16.58 35.39 31.95
N VAL A 534 16.32 35.29 30.64
CA VAL A 534 14.97 35.15 30.08
C VAL A 534 14.43 33.75 30.34
N VAL A 535 15.26 32.71 30.15
CA VAL A 535 14.88 31.32 30.45
C VAL A 535 14.54 31.17 31.94
N ALA A 536 15.36 31.74 32.82
CA ALA A 536 15.11 31.72 34.26
C ALA A 536 13.82 32.46 34.65
N ALA A 537 13.58 33.64 34.07
CA ALA A 537 12.36 34.41 34.31
C ALA A 537 11.10 33.66 33.83
N GLN A 538 11.15 33.01 32.67
CA GLN A 538 10.05 32.19 32.14
C GLN A 538 9.77 30.98 33.03
N LYS A 539 10.82 30.31 33.53
CA LYS A 539 10.68 29.19 34.47
C LYS A 539 10.02 29.64 35.77
N GLN A 540 10.48 30.74 36.35
CA GLN A 540 9.88 31.30 37.57
C GLN A 540 8.41 31.68 37.36
N ALA A 541 8.08 32.34 36.23
CA ALA A 541 6.70 32.68 35.90
C ALA A 541 5.80 31.44 35.76
N LEU A 542 6.33 30.34 35.20
CA LEU A 542 5.60 29.07 35.11
C LEU A 542 5.34 28.47 36.50
N GLU A 543 6.36 28.42 37.37
CA GLU A 543 6.24 27.92 38.75
C GLU A 543 5.22 28.74 39.58
N GLU A 544 5.21 30.06 39.43
CA GLU A 544 4.25 30.96 40.08
C GLU A 544 2.82 30.75 39.58
N SER A 545 2.66 30.51 38.27
CA SER A 545 1.36 30.28 37.63
C SER A 545 0.74 28.91 37.95
N LYS A 546 1.55 27.93 38.39
CA LYS A 546 1.17 26.51 38.57
C LYS A 546 0.56 25.86 37.32
N LEU A 547 0.86 26.38 36.13
CA LEU A 547 0.43 25.79 34.87
C LEU A 547 1.25 24.53 34.56
N PRO A 548 0.64 23.50 33.94
CA PRO A 548 1.36 22.29 33.55
C PRO A 548 2.28 22.53 32.34
N SER A 549 3.36 21.74 32.24
CA SER A 549 4.20 21.61 31.03
C SER A 549 3.69 20.43 30.18
N PRO A 550 3.62 20.53 28.83
CA PRO A 550 3.91 21.70 27.98
C PRO A 550 2.94 22.88 28.16
N VAL A 551 3.47 24.10 28.10
CA VAL A 551 2.67 25.33 28.19
C VAL A 551 1.69 25.43 27.02
N ARG A 552 0.40 25.67 27.32
CA ARG A 552 -0.64 25.94 26.31
C ARG A 552 -1.15 27.37 26.44
N LEU A 553 -1.00 28.13 25.37
CA LEU A 553 -1.48 29.51 25.26
C LEU A 553 -2.99 29.54 24.95
N PRO A 554 -3.72 30.57 25.41
CA PRO A 554 -5.14 30.72 25.11
C PRO A 554 -5.35 30.91 23.61
N LEU A 555 -6.37 30.25 23.05
CA LEU A 555 -6.75 30.36 21.65
C LEU A 555 -8.09 31.10 21.50
N ALA A 556 -8.34 31.65 20.31
CA ALA A 556 -9.67 32.17 19.99
C ALA A 556 -10.73 31.05 20.07
N PRO A 557 -11.95 31.33 20.57
CA PRO A 557 -12.96 30.30 20.82
C PRO A 557 -13.31 29.44 19.61
N MET A 558 -13.28 30.01 18.39
CA MET A 558 -13.55 29.24 17.17
C MET A 558 -12.52 28.13 16.93
N PHE A 559 -11.22 28.43 17.02
CA PHE A 559 -10.16 27.44 16.88
C PHE A 559 -10.21 26.40 18.00
N ALA A 560 -10.41 26.86 19.25
CA ALA A 560 -10.50 25.96 20.39
C ALA A 560 -11.65 24.96 20.26
N ASN A 561 -12.85 25.41 19.88
CA ASN A 561 -14.02 24.56 19.70
C ASN A 561 -13.85 23.58 18.53
N HIS A 562 -13.27 24.04 17.42
CA HIS A 562 -13.03 23.19 16.26
C HIS A 562 -12.05 22.06 16.58
N ILE A 563 -10.89 22.38 17.17
CA ILE A 563 -9.89 21.39 17.55
C ILE A 563 -10.43 20.45 18.65
N ALA A 564 -11.24 20.96 19.58
CA ALA A 564 -11.88 20.13 20.60
C ALA A 564 -12.81 19.07 19.97
N LEU A 565 -13.61 19.44 18.97
CA LEU A 565 -14.47 18.52 18.23
C LEU A 565 -13.64 17.46 17.47
N GLU A 566 -12.58 17.86 16.78
CA GLU A 566 -11.68 16.93 16.09
C GLU A 566 -11.02 15.95 17.06
N ASN A 567 -10.58 16.43 18.21
CA ASN A 567 -9.99 15.62 19.26
C ASN A 567 -11.00 14.62 19.82
N GLU A 568 -12.23 15.03 20.09
CA GLU A 568 -13.30 14.15 20.58
C GLU A 568 -13.54 12.99 19.60
N LEU A 569 -13.67 13.31 18.31
CA LEU A 569 -13.84 12.31 17.25
C LEU A 569 -12.64 11.37 17.15
N LEU A 570 -11.41 11.90 17.21
CA LEU A 570 -10.19 11.10 17.20
C LEU A 570 -10.15 10.15 18.40
N MET A 571 -10.50 10.62 19.61
CA MET A 571 -10.47 9.80 20.82
C MET A 571 -11.53 8.70 20.79
N ARG A 572 -12.74 8.99 20.31
CA ARG A 572 -13.77 7.97 20.07
C ARG A 572 -13.26 6.88 19.13
N LYS A 573 -12.62 7.28 18.02
CA LYS A 573 -11.98 6.34 17.09
C LYS A 573 -10.84 5.57 17.75
N TYR A 574 -9.95 6.24 18.46
CA TYR A 574 -8.81 5.61 19.14
C TYR A 574 -9.26 4.52 20.13
N CYS A 575 -10.36 4.77 20.84
CA CYS A 575 -11.02 3.84 21.73
C CYS A 575 -11.71 2.69 20.98
N LEU A 576 -12.38 2.97 19.87
CA LEU A 576 -13.08 1.94 19.08
C LEU A 576 -12.11 0.89 18.48
N TYR A 577 -10.91 1.32 18.09
CA TYR A 577 -9.86 0.47 17.51
C TYR A 577 -8.95 -0.21 18.55
N ASP A 578 -9.31 -0.17 19.84
CA ASP A 578 -8.63 -0.97 20.86
C ASP A 578 -9.04 -2.45 20.75
N SER A 579 -8.09 -3.37 20.91
CA SER A 579 -8.36 -4.81 20.77
C SER A 579 -9.33 -5.33 21.83
N SER A 580 -9.42 -4.71 23.01
CA SER A 580 -10.40 -5.12 24.04
C SER A 580 -11.84 -4.88 23.58
N HIS A 581 -12.08 -3.87 22.72
CA HIS A 581 -13.40 -3.57 22.16
C HIS A 581 -13.87 -4.67 21.21
N VAL A 582 -13.04 -5.06 20.25
CA VAL A 582 -13.36 -6.14 19.30
C VAL A 582 -13.59 -7.46 20.03
N ASN A 583 -12.77 -7.75 21.05
CA ASN A 583 -12.95 -8.92 21.91
C ASN A 583 -14.27 -8.89 22.69
N PHE A 584 -14.69 -7.72 23.18
CA PHE A 584 -15.99 -7.56 23.85
C PHE A 584 -17.15 -7.83 22.90
N VAL A 585 -17.15 -7.25 21.70
CA VAL A 585 -18.18 -7.50 20.67
C VAL A 585 -18.22 -8.98 20.28
N SER A 586 -17.07 -9.63 20.10
CA SER A 586 -16.99 -11.07 19.79
C SER A 586 -17.51 -11.95 20.93
N LYS A 587 -17.25 -11.57 22.19
CA LYS A 587 -17.81 -12.25 23.38
C LYS A 587 -19.32 -12.09 23.46
N MET A 588 -19.84 -10.89 23.21
CA MET A 588 -21.28 -10.63 23.14
C MET A 588 -21.92 -11.46 22.01
N LEU A 589 -21.30 -11.54 20.84
CA LEU A 589 -21.81 -12.38 19.77
C LEU A 589 -21.83 -13.87 20.17
N SER A 590 -20.75 -14.36 20.78
CA SER A 590 -20.61 -15.77 21.19
C SER A 590 -21.57 -16.20 22.31
N ASN A 591 -21.95 -15.28 23.19
CA ASN A 591 -22.75 -15.60 24.38
C ASN A 591 -24.26 -15.71 24.11
N ILE A 592 -24.76 -15.25 22.95
CA ILE A 592 -26.18 -15.33 22.59
C ILE A 592 -26.71 -16.77 22.70
N LYS A 593 -25.94 -17.75 22.20
CA LYS A 593 -26.33 -19.17 22.28
C LYS A 593 -26.52 -19.63 23.72
N LYS A 594 -25.78 -19.09 24.69
CA LYS A 594 -25.92 -19.47 26.11
C LYS A 594 -27.18 -18.88 26.72
N ILE A 595 -27.51 -17.63 26.39
CA ILE A 595 -28.74 -16.97 26.85
C ILE A 595 -29.98 -17.78 26.48
N ASN A 596 -29.98 -18.34 25.27
CA ASN A 596 -31.10 -19.11 24.73
C ASN A 596 -31.00 -20.63 24.97
N GLY A 597 -30.23 -21.07 25.98
CA GLY A 597 -30.18 -22.48 26.38
C GLY A 597 -29.48 -23.41 25.38
N GLY A 598 -28.62 -22.87 24.53
CA GLY A 598 -27.85 -23.61 23.52
C GLY A 598 -28.47 -23.63 22.13
N GLN A 599 -29.65 -23.04 21.95
CA GLN A 599 -30.35 -22.91 20.66
C GLN A 599 -30.65 -21.44 20.35
N CYS A 600 -31.12 -21.13 19.14
CA CYS A 600 -31.58 -19.78 18.84
C CYS A 600 -33.03 -19.59 19.33
N SER A 601 -33.39 -18.35 19.66
CA SER A 601 -34.75 -17.98 20.04
C SER A 601 -35.73 -18.18 18.88
N SER A 602 -37.03 -18.35 19.17
CA SER A 602 -38.03 -18.53 18.10
C SER A 602 -38.17 -17.31 17.20
N THR A 603 -37.89 -16.10 17.72
CA THR A 603 -38.03 -14.84 16.97
C THR A 603 -36.74 -14.38 16.30
N HIS A 604 -35.58 -14.93 16.69
CA HIS A 604 -34.25 -14.49 16.24
C HIS A 604 -33.95 -12.99 16.43
N SER A 605 -34.75 -12.26 17.20
CA SER A 605 -34.63 -10.79 17.34
C SER A 605 -33.30 -10.37 17.96
N LEU A 606 -32.93 -10.99 19.10
CA LEU A 606 -31.68 -10.73 19.80
C LEU A 606 -30.46 -11.26 19.01
N GLU A 607 -30.60 -12.43 18.39
CA GLU A 607 -29.60 -13.00 17.47
C GLU A 607 -29.29 -12.04 16.31
N LYS A 608 -30.34 -11.54 15.65
CA LYS A 608 -30.23 -10.61 14.54
C LYS A 608 -29.52 -9.33 14.95
N ARG A 609 -29.94 -8.68 16.04
CA ARG A 609 -29.29 -7.45 16.53
C ARG A 609 -27.82 -7.67 16.82
N ALA A 610 -27.47 -8.73 17.55
CA ALA A 610 -26.09 -8.99 17.90
C ALA A 610 -25.21 -9.34 16.69
N LEU A 611 -25.76 -10.09 15.72
CA LEU A 611 -25.10 -10.34 14.45
C LEU A 611 -24.89 -9.04 13.67
N PHE A 612 -25.89 -8.17 13.61
CA PHE A 612 -25.80 -6.86 12.93
C PHE A 612 -24.74 -5.98 13.58
N VAL A 613 -24.74 -5.86 14.91
CA VAL A 613 -23.68 -5.17 15.67
C VAL A 613 -22.30 -5.70 15.27
N ALA A 614 -22.13 -7.02 15.19
CA ALA A 614 -20.86 -7.61 14.78
C ALA A 614 -20.49 -7.27 13.33
N LEU A 615 -21.44 -7.25 12.40
CA LEU A 615 -21.20 -6.91 10.99
C LEU A 615 -20.89 -5.41 10.78
N HIS A 616 -21.54 -4.52 11.53
CA HIS A 616 -21.19 -3.10 11.55
C HIS A 616 -19.75 -2.89 12.03
N HIS A 617 -19.34 -3.59 13.09
CA HIS A 617 -17.96 -3.57 13.58
C HIS A 617 -16.97 -4.22 12.60
N LEU A 618 -17.39 -5.26 11.87
CA LEU A 618 -16.58 -5.89 10.81
C LEU A 618 -16.24 -4.89 9.70
N ASP A 619 -17.23 -4.16 9.19
CA ASP A 619 -17.05 -3.15 8.13
C ASP A 619 -16.25 -1.93 8.61
N GLN A 620 -16.58 -1.39 9.79
CA GLN A 620 -16.05 -0.08 10.21
C GLN A 620 -14.77 -0.17 11.06
N VAL A 621 -14.52 -1.30 11.72
CA VAL A 621 -13.40 -1.44 12.68
C VAL A 621 -12.48 -2.57 12.26
N VAL A 622 -12.94 -3.81 12.33
CA VAL A 622 -12.09 -5.02 12.24
C VAL A 622 -11.38 -5.11 10.90
N SER A 623 -12.08 -4.89 9.78
CA SER A 623 -11.51 -4.95 8.43
C SER A 623 -10.65 -3.74 8.04
N ARG A 624 -10.64 -2.69 8.88
CA ARG A 624 -9.89 -1.45 8.65
C ARG A 624 -8.66 -1.32 9.54
N THR A 625 -8.55 -2.12 10.60
CA THR A 625 -7.37 -2.17 11.45
C THR A 625 -6.18 -2.70 10.66
N LYS A 626 -5.04 -2.01 10.76
CA LYS A 626 -3.79 -2.46 10.15
C LYS A 626 -3.41 -3.86 10.64
N GLU A 627 -2.87 -4.69 9.74
CA GLU A 627 -2.44 -6.08 10.01
C GLU A 627 -3.54 -7.06 10.43
N LEU A 628 -4.79 -6.61 10.59
CA LEU A 628 -5.97 -7.46 10.83
C LEU A 628 -5.83 -8.46 12.00
N PRO A 629 -5.34 -8.06 13.19
CA PRO A 629 -4.98 -8.99 14.28
C PRO A 629 -6.15 -9.88 14.74
N ASP A 630 -7.36 -9.32 14.82
CA ASP A 630 -8.56 -10.00 15.33
C ASP A 630 -9.48 -10.51 14.20
N PHE A 631 -9.16 -10.25 12.93
CA PHE A 631 -10.09 -10.52 11.82
C PHE A 631 -10.45 -12.00 11.69
N VAL A 632 -9.45 -12.88 11.72
CA VAL A 632 -9.66 -14.32 11.53
C VAL A 632 -10.52 -14.90 12.67
N SER A 633 -10.21 -14.58 13.92
CA SER A 633 -10.99 -15.05 15.07
C SER A 633 -12.41 -14.49 15.06
N PHE A 634 -12.59 -13.23 14.69
CA PHE A 634 -13.90 -12.58 14.58
C PHE A 634 -14.78 -13.21 13.49
N MET A 635 -14.21 -13.45 12.30
CA MET A 635 -14.91 -14.12 11.20
C MET A 635 -15.28 -15.57 11.55
N LEU A 636 -14.43 -16.28 12.29
CA LEU A 636 -14.75 -17.63 12.78
C LEU A 636 -15.98 -17.61 13.70
N THR A 637 -16.10 -16.63 14.61
CA THR A 637 -17.28 -16.48 15.47
C THR A 637 -18.56 -16.28 14.65
N ILE A 638 -18.52 -15.38 13.66
CA ILE A 638 -19.67 -15.11 12.76
C ILE A 638 -20.08 -16.39 12.02
N ARG A 639 -19.11 -17.11 11.43
CA ARG A 639 -19.37 -18.37 10.72
C ARG A 639 -19.94 -19.45 11.61
N GLN A 640 -19.47 -19.57 12.86
CA GLN A 640 -20.00 -20.55 13.81
C GLN A 640 -21.46 -20.30 14.18
N ILE A 641 -21.92 -19.05 14.13
CA ILE A 641 -23.34 -18.71 14.34
C ILE A 641 -24.15 -19.01 13.09
N CYS A 642 -23.68 -18.57 11.92
CA CYS A 642 -24.35 -18.82 10.64
C CYS A 642 -24.48 -20.33 10.36
N ASN A 643 -23.40 -21.11 10.52
CA ASN A 643 -23.42 -22.55 10.26
C ASN A 643 -24.33 -23.34 11.22
N ALA A 644 -24.56 -22.81 12.43
CA ALA A 644 -25.40 -23.46 13.43
C ALA A 644 -26.90 -23.23 13.23
N CYS A 645 -27.29 -22.16 12.52
CA CYS A 645 -28.70 -21.80 12.34
C CYS A 645 -28.96 -21.20 10.94
N ALA A 646 -29.95 -21.76 10.23
CA ALA A 646 -30.34 -21.29 8.90
C ALA A 646 -30.90 -19.85 8.93
N GLU A 647 -31.67 -19.50 9.96
CA GLU A 647 -32.19 -18.13 10.15
C GLU A 647 -31.07 -17.11 10.40
N CYS A 648 -30.03 -17.48 11.16
CA CYS A 648 -28.87 -16.60 11.32
C CYS A 648 -28.08 -16.44 10.00
N SER A 649 -28.00 -17.48 9.17
CA SER A 649 -27.44 -17.36 7.82
C SER A 649 -28.29 -16.46 6.91
N ARG A 650 -29.62 -16.52 7.06
CA ARG A 650 -30.56 -15.63 6.38
C ARG A 650 -30.34 -14.17 6.82
N ASP A 651 -30.27 -13.90 8.12
CA ASP A 651 -30.02 -12.55 8.65
C ASP A 651 -28.64 -12.02 8.26
N TYR A 652 -27.61 -12.88 8.20
CA TYR A 652 -26.29 -12.52 7.68
C TYR A 652 -26.34 -12.01 6.24
N LEU A 653 -27.09 -12.71 5.37
CA LEU A 653 -27.28 -12.29 3.98
C LEU A 653 -28.18 -11.05 3.87
N ASP A 654 -29.21 -10.95 4.72
CA ASP A 654 -30.11 -9.79 4.80
C ASP A 654 -29.34 -8.51 5.14
N TRP A 655 -28.30 -8.60 5.97
CA TRP A 655 -27.41 -7.45 6.25
C TRP A 655 -26.70 -6.96 4.98
N PHE A 656 -26.10 -7.83 4.18
CA PHE A 656 -25.48 -7.43 2.90
C PHE A 656 -26.50 -6.94 1.87
N CYS A 657 -27.76 -7.37 1.98
CA CYS A 657 -28.86 -6.88 1.15
C CYS A 657 -29.30 -5.46 1.56
N SER A 658 -29.35 -5.20 2.87
CA SER A 658 -29.83 -3.95 3.46
C SER A 658 -28.76 -2.85 3.47
N TYR A 659 -27.48 -3.23 3.58
CA TYR A 659 -26.33 -2.33 3.64
C TYR A 659 -25.37 -2.52 2.44
N PRO A 660 -25.72 -2.03 1.24
CA PRO A 660 -24.94 -2.26 0.02
C PRO A 660 -23.53 -1.65 0.07
N GLU A 661 -23.31 -0.57 0.83
CA GLU A 661 -21.97 0.02 0.98
C GLU A 661 -21.05 -0.89 1.82
N GLY A 662 -21.58 -1.66 2.77
CA GLY A 662 -20.82 -2.68 3.50
C GLY A 662 -20.27 -3.75 2.56
N LEU A 663 -21.11 -4.27 1.64
CA LEU A 663 -20.66 -5.20 0.60
C LEU A 663 -19.58 -4.57 -0.29
N ARG A 664 -19.78 -3.32 -0.72
CA ARG A 664 -18.81 -2.57 -1.54
C ARG A 664 -17.47 -2.41 -0.85
N GLN A 665 -17.48 -2.06 0.43
CA GLN A 665 -16.28 -1.77 1.21
C GLN A 665 -15.50 -3.04 1.53
N LEU A 666 -16.19 -4.10 1.95
CA LEU A 666 -15.58 -5.38 2.33
C LEU A 666 -15.13 -6.23 1.13
N LEU A 667 -15.94 -6.31 0.07
CA LEU A 667 -15.67 -7.20 -1.07
C LEU A 667 -14.86 -6.52 -2.18
N VAL A 668 -15.05 -5.22 -2.44
CA VAL A 668 -14.44 -4.54 -3.61
C VAL A 668 -13.36 -3.54 -3.22
N LYS A 669 -13.61 -2.64 -2.25
CA LYS A 669 -12.66 -1.56 -1.92
C LYS A 669 -11.57 -1.96 -0.93
N ASN A 670 -11.77 -3.01 -0.12
CA ASN A 670 -10.79 -3.39 0.89
C ASN A 670 -9.43 -3.74 0.23
N PRO A 671 -8.31 -3.16 0.66
CA PRO A 671 -6.99 -3.45 0.09
C PRO A 671 -6.53 -4.89 0.36
N GLU A 672 -6.96 -5.49 1.47
CA GLU A 672 -6.53 -6.81 1.93
C GLU A 672 -7.28 -7.93 1.23
N SER A 673 -6.56 -8.82 0.54
CA SER A 673 -7.17 -9.98 -0.16
C SER A 673 -7.78 -10.99 0.79
N LEU A 674 -7.22 -11.13 1.99
CA LEU A 674 -7.76 -12.00 3.03
C LEU A 674 -9.21 -11.59 3.39
N VAL A 675 -9.47 -10.29 3.55
CA VAL A 675 -10.82 -9.80 3.87
C VAL A 675 -11.78 -10.12 2.73
N ARG A 676 -11.42 -9.75 1.49
CA ARG A 676 -12.28 -9.98 0.32
C ARG A 676 -12.59 -11.48 0.14
N GLY A 677 -11.59 -12.34 0.29
CA GLY A 677 -11.72 -13.79 0.12
C GLY A 677 -12.59 -14.43 1.20
N GLU A 678 -12.39 -14.07 2.46
CA GLU A 678 -13.17 -14.60 3.59
C GLU A 678 -14.64 -14.15 3.50
N ILE A 679 -14.90 -12.91 3.05
CA ILE A 679 -16.25 -12.38 2.82
C ILE A 679 -16.93 -13.13 1.68
N ALA A 680 -16.29 -13.26 0.51
CA ALA A 680 -16.83 -14.03 -0.61
C ALA A 680 -17.18 -15.48 -0.21
N SER A 681 -16.24 -16.17 0.45
CA SER A 681 -16.45 -17.55 0.93
C SER A 681 -17.59 -17.65 1.96
N SER A 682 -17.69 -16.69 2.88
CA SER A 682 -18.74 -16.69 3.90
C SER A 682 -20.14 -16.45 3.33
N ILE A 683 -20.28 -15.55 2.34
CA ILE A 683 -21.54 -15.31 1.63
C ILE A 683 -21.99 -16.60 0.93
N LEU A 684 -21.07 -17.27 0.22
CA LEU A 684 -21.38 -18.55 -0.44
C LEU A 684 -21.79 -19.65 0.55
N SER A 685 -21.11 -19.75 1.70
CA SER A 685 -21.47 -20.72 2.75
C SER A 685 -22.86 -20.45 3.34
N ALA A 686 -23.18 -19.18 3.62
CA ALA A 686 -24.49 -18.79 4.12
C ALA A 686 -25.60 -19.03 3.08
N LEU A 687 -25.35 -18.72 1.79
CA LEU A 687 -26.28 -19.01 0.70
C LEU A 687 -26.60 -20.50 0.58
N ASN A 688 -25.57 -21.36 0.63
CA ASN A 688 -25.76 -22.81 0.61
C ASN A 688 -26.62 -23.30 1.78
N LYS A 689 -26.38 -22.76 2.98
CA LYS A 689 -27.13 -23.11 4.19
C LYS A 689 -28.59 -22.68 4.11
N VAL A 690 -28.87 -21.48 3.59
CA VAL A 690 -30.24 -20.99 3.39
C VAL A 690 -30.93 -21.83 2.31
N LYS A 691 -30.27 -22.14 1.19
CA LYS A 691 -30.81 -22.99 0.13
C LYS A 691 -31.22 -24.37 0.66
N SER A 692 -30.43 -25.00 1.53
CA SER A 692 -30.72 -26.33 2.05
C SER A 692 -31.74 -26.36 3.19
N ASP A 693 -31.64 -25.41 4.13
CA ASP A 693 -32.32 -25.51 5.43
C ASP A 693 -33.41 -24.44 5.64
N ALA A 694 -33.44 -23.39 4.81
CA ALA A 694 -34.43 -22.29 4.86
C ALA A 694 -34.89 -21.90 3.44
N ALA A 695 -35.32 -22.89 2.66
CA ALA A 695 -35.68 -22.72 1.25
C ALA A 695 -36.73 -21.62 1.01
N TYR A 696 -37.67 -21.44 1.94
CA TYR A 696 -38.69 -20.37 1.90
C TYR A 696 -38.11 -18.95 1.81
N ALA A 697 -36.90 -18.73 2.31
CA ALA A 697 -36.24 -17.42 2.30
C ALA A 697 -35.29 -17.23 1.09
N TYR A 698 -34.98 -18.32 0.37
CA TYR A 698 -33.98 -18.32 -0.69
C TYR A 698 -34.45 -17.54 -1.92
N GLY A 699 -35.69 -17.80 -2.35
CA GLY A 699 -36.36 -17.10 -3.46
C GLY A 699 -36.31 -17.78 -4.83
N ILE A 700 -36.03 -19.09 -4.92
CA ILE A 700 -36.11 -19.83 -6.20
C ILE A 700 -37.09 -21.01 -6.03
N SER A 701 -38.39 -20.75 -6.21
CA SER A 701 -39.44 -21.79 -6.20
C SER A 701 -40.57 -21.48 -7.18
N GLU A 702 -41.17 -22.53 -7.76
CA GLU A 702 -42.25 -22.44 -8.76
C GLU A 702 -43.53 -21.76 -8.24
N ASP A 703 -43.82 -21.85 -6.93
CA ASP A 703 -45.09 -21.42 -6.34
C ASP A 703 -45.18 -19.92 -5.99
N GLU A 704 -44.09 -19.14 -6.09
CA GLU A 704 -44.03 -17.74 -5.57
C GLU A 704 -43.85 -16.64 -6.64
N LEU A 705 -43.70 -17.01 -7.92
CA LEU A 705 -43.50 -16.03 -9.01
C LEU A 705 -44.77 -15.22 -9.34
N GLU A 706 -45.97 -15.68 -8.93
CA GLU A 706 -47.23 -14.97 -9.16
C GLU A 706 -47.54 -13.88 -8.10
N ASP A 707 -46.90 -13.92 -6.92
CA ASP A 707 -47.19 -13.03 -5.77
C ASP A 707 -46.04 -12.06 -5.41
N ALA A 708 -45.15 -11.76 -6.37
CA ALA A 708 -44.01 -10.82 -6.24
C ALA A 708 -44.39 -9.34 -5.94
N SER A 709 -45.65 -9.07 -5.56
CA SER A 709 -46.17 -7.77 -5.17
C SER A 709 -46.29 -7.56 -3.65
N SER A 710 -45.97 -8.57 -2.83
CA SER A 710 -45.87 -8.42 -1.38
C SER A 710 -44.42 -8.26 -0.95
N ASP A 711 -44.09 -7.12 -0.32
CA ASP A 711 -42.79 -6.80 0.29
C ASP A 711 -42.40 -7.77 1.45
N SER A 712 -43.15 -8.85 1.69
CA SER A 712 -42.99 -9.71 2.87
C SER A 712 -42.08 -10.92 2.69
N ASP A 713 -41.77 -11.35 1.46
CA ASP A 713 -40.96 -12.56 1.26
C ASP A 713 -39.46 -12.28 1.06
N PRO A 714 -38.55 -13.02 1.73
CA PRO A 714 -37.16 -12.60 1.89
C PRO A 714 -36.31 -12.55 0.62
N GLN A 715 -36.74 -13.17 -0.49
CA GLN A 715 -36.14 -13.19 -1.85
C GLN A 715 -34.62 -12.92 -1.89
N LEU A 716 -33.85 -13.65 -1.06
CA LEU A 716 -32.50 -13.24 -0.72
C LEU A 716 -31.54 -13.30 -1.90
N ILE A 717 -31.66 -14.32 -2.76
CA ILE A 717 -30.79 -14.46 -3.92
C ILE A 717 -30.97 -13.28 -4.90
N TYR A 718 -32.19 -12.80 -5.11
CA TYR A 718 -32.48 -11.66 -5.99
C TYR A 718 -31.96 -10.36 -5.40
N ARG A 719 -32.21 -10.12 -4.10
CA ARG A 719 -31.72 -8.91 -3.39
C ARG A 719 -30.19 -8.86 -3.38
N LEU A 720 -29.54 -10.00 -3.13
CA LEU A 720 -28.09 -10.12 -3.19
C LEU A 720 -27.58 -9.89 -4.61
N MET A 721 -28.21 -10.50 -5.61
CA MET A 721 -27.83 -10.34 -7.02
C MET A 721 -27.94 -8.88 -7.47
N LYS A 722 -29.02 -8.19 -7.07
CA LYS A 722 -29.20 -6.75 -7.31
C LYS A 722 -28.08 -5.91 -6.68
N ASN A 723 -27.60 -6.27 -5.49
CA ASN A 723 -26.48 -5.57 -4.87
C ASN A 723 -25.13 -5.89 -5.52
N LEU A 724 -24.90 -7.14 -5.95
CA LEU A 724 -23.72 -7.50 -6.75
C LEU A 724 -23.74 -6.77 -8.11
N ASP A 725 -24.90 -6.67 -8.75
CA ASP A 725 -25.10 -5.90 -9.98
C ASP A 725 -24.75 -4.41 -9.78
N ARG A 726 -25.12 -3.79 -8.66
CA ARG A 726 -24.71 -2.41 -8.33
C ARG A 726 -23.20 -2.23 -8.22
N LEU A 727 -22.46 -3.25 -7.77
CA LEU A 727 -20.99 -3.19 -7.69
C LEU A 727 -20.33 -3.19 -9.08
N TRP A 728 -21.07 -3.62 -10.11
CA TRP A 728 -20.60 -3.55 -11.49
C TRP A 728 -20.21 -2.12 -11.90
N GLU A 729 -20.93 -1.08 -11.46
CA GLU A 729 -20.63 0.31 -11.82
C GLU A 729 -19.18 0.76 -11.50
N ILE A 730 -18.53 0.07 -10.56
CA ILE A 730 -17.19 0.41 -10.07
C ILE A 730 -16.15 -0.70 -10.31
N PHE A 731 -16.47 -1.77 -11.05
CA PHE A 731 -15.59 -2.93 -11.21
C PHE A 731 -14.19 -2.57 -11.76
N HIS A 732 -14.11 -1.55 -12.63
CA HIS A 732 -12.89 -1.04 -13.24
C HIS A 732 -12.02 -0.22 -12.28
N THR A 733 -12.58 0.27 -11.17
CA THR A 733 -11.86 1.12 -10.21
C THR A 733 -10.88 0.34 -9.35
N ASN A 734 -11.18 -0.93 -9.04
CA ASN A 734 -10.30 -1.79 -8.25
C ASN A 734 -10.15 -3.19 -8.84
N CYS A 735 -9.32 -3.32 -9.88
CA CYS A 735 -9.02 -4.60 -10.52
C CYS A 735 -8.38 -5.65 -9.60
N ARG A 736 -7.91 -5.27 -8.39
CA ARG A 736 -7.35 -6.22 -7.41
C ARG A 736 -8.43 -7.11 -6.79
N ALA A 737 -9.69 -6.67 -6.80
CA ALA A 737 -10.82 -7.40 -6.25
C ALA A 737 -11.48 -8.36 -7.25
N TRP A 738 -11.00 -8.41 -8.50
CA TRP A 738 -11.56 -9.28 -9.54
C TRP A 738 -11.56 -10.77 -9.16
N PRO A 739 -10.50 -11.34 -8.56
CA PRO A 739 -10.51 -12.74 -8.15
C PRO A 739 -11.66 -13.06 -7.21
N GLU A 740 -11.93 -12.21 -6.21
CA GLU A 740 -12.95 -12.48 -5.21
C GLU A 740 -14.37 -12.11 -5.68
N TYR A 741 -14.53 -10.99 -6.39
CA TYR A 741 -15.83 -10.56 -6.92
C TYR A 741 -16.35 -11.50 -8.01
N PHE A 742 -15.56 -11.75 -9.06
CA PHE A 742 -15.97 -12.68 -10.12
C PHE A 742 -15.92 -14.13 -9.66
N GLY A 743 -15.06 -14.45 -8.68
CA GLY A 743 -15.01 -15.78 -8.07
C GLY A 743 -16.28 -16.10 -7.29
N LEU A 744 -16.84 -15.11 -6.57
CA LEU A 744 -18.14 -15.24 -5.91
C LEU A 744 -19.27 -15.48 -6.93
N LEU A 745 -19.32 -14.71 -8.02
CA LEU A 745 -20.29 -14.89 -9.09
C LEU A 745 -20.18 -16.29 -9.73
N ALA A 746 -18.95 -16.74 -10.03
CA ALA A 746 -18.71 -18.08 -10.59
C ALA A 746 -19.12 -19.19 -9.61
N SER A 747 -18.90 -18.98 -8.31
CA SER A 747 -19.32 -19.91 -7.26
C SER A 747 -20.84 -19.96 -7.12
N ILE A 748 -21.54 -18.82 -7.24
CA ILE A 748 -23.01 -18.75 -7.27
C ILE A 748 -23.54 -19.50 -8.49
N ALA A 749 -22.96 -19.29 -9.68
CA ALA A 749 -23.31 -20.04 -10.90
C ALA A 749 -23.07 -21.56 -10.76
N SER A 750 -22.22 -21.98 -9.82
CA SER A 750 -21.94 -23.39 -9.55
C SER A 750 -22.88 -24.03 -8.53
N LEU A 751 -23.79 -23.27 -7.92
CA LEU A 751 -24.80 -23.79 -6.99
C LEU A 751 -25.93 -24.57 -7.68
N GLY A 752 -26.18 -24.27 -8.95
CA GLY A 752 -27.26 -24.86 -9.74
C GLY A 752 -27.51 -24.11 -11.04
N GLU A 753 -28.28 -24.75 -11.93
CA GLU A 753 -28.72 -24.18 -13.20
C GLU A 753 -29.63 -22.94 -13.03
N PRO A 754 -30.56 -22.88 -12.06
CA PRO A 754 -31.35 -21.66 -11.82
C PRO A 754 -30.50 -20.44 -11.42
N GLU A 755 -29.48 -20.62 -10.56
CA GLU A 755 -28.59 -19.53 -10.13
C GLU A 755 -27.69 -19.03 -11.26
N ALA A 756 -27.19 -19.93 -12.10
CA ALA A 756 -26.47 -19.57 -13.31
C ALA A 756 -27.37 -18.79 -14.29
N THR A 757 -28.63 -19.21 -14.42
CA THR A 757 -29.62 -18.53 -15.27
C THR A 757 -29.99 -17.15 -14.76
N LEU A 758 -30.05 -16.95 -13.44
CA LEU A 758 -30.24 -15.63 -12.85
C LEU A 758 -29.08 -14.66 -13.17
N LEU A 759 -27.85 -15.18 -13.22
CA LEU A 759 -26.67 -14.40 -13.66
C LEU A 759 -26.72 -14.09 -15.16
N LEU A 760 -27.27 -15.00 -15.97
CA LEU A 760 -27.54 -14.75 -17.38
C LEU A 760 -28.58 -13.63 -17.52
N ASP A 761 -29.71 -13.68 -16.83
CA ASP A 761 -30.80 -12.69 -16.91
C ASP A 761 -30.38 -11.29 -16.46
N THR A 762 -29.38 -11.19 -15.57
CA THR A 762 -28.77 -9.90 -15.17
C THR A 762 -27.70 -9.39 -16.15
N GLY A 763 -27.32 -10.20 -17.13
CA GLY A 763 -26.41 -9.85 -18.22
C GLY A 763 -24.92 -10.06 -17.94
N PHE A 764 -24.55 -10.92 -16.97
CA PHE A 764 -23.14 -11.15 -16.63
C PHE A 764 -22.35 -11.88 -17.73
N LEU A 765 -23.01 -12.65 -18.61
CA LEU A 765 -22.33 -13.27 -19.76
C LEU A 765 -21.84 -12.19 -20.74
N HIS A 766 -22.72 -11.30 -21.17
CA HIS A 766 -22.37 -10.17 -22.03
C HIS A 766 -21.25 -9.30 -21.41
N ARG A 767 -21.36 -9.02 -20.11
CA ARG A 767 -20.37 -8.22 -19.37
C ARG A 767 -19.00 -8.88 -19.24
N THR A 768 -18.94 -10.20 -19.03
CA THR A 768 -17.65 -10.92 -19.01
C THR A 768 -17.02 -10.99 -20.39
N LEU A 769 -17.83 -11.14 -21.44
CA LEU A 769 -17.39 -11.01 -22.84
C LEU A 769 -16.83 -9.62 -23.12
N ASP A 770 -17.48 -8.54 -22.69
CA ASP A 770 -16.94 -7.18 -22.84
C ASP A 770 -15.57 -7.01 -22.16
N ILE A 771 -15.38 -7.57 -20.95
CA ILE A 771 -14.10 -7.48 -20.24
C ILE A 771 -12.99 -8.18 -21.03
N VAL A 772 -13.27 -9.37 -21.55
CA VAL A 772 -12.31 -10.20 -22.31
C VAL A 772 -12.04 -9.60 -23.69
N ASN A 773 -13.09 -9.16 -24.39
CA ASN A 773 -13.01 -8.67 -25.77
C ASN A 773 -12.54 -7.22 -25.86
N ALA A 774 -12.44 -6.49 -24.74
CA ALA A 774 -12.09 -5.07 -24.73
C ALA A 774 -10.82 -4.76 -25.54
N ASP A 775 -10.96 -3.92 -26.56
CA ASP A 775 -9.86 -3.48 -27.42
C ASP A 775 -10.05 -2.03 -27.87
N PRO A 776 -8.98 -1.22 -27.98
CA PRO A 776 -9.07 0.17 -28.47
C PRO A 776 -9.68 0.33 -29.87
N LEU A 777 -9.66 -0.72 -30.70
CA LEU A 777 -10.23 -0.73 -32.05
C LEU A 777 -11.75 -0.97 -32.05
N LEU A 778 -12.32 -1.39 -30.92
CA LEU A 778 -13.76 -1.59 -30.75
C LEU A 778 -14.42 -0.35 -30.15
N ASN A 779 -15.73 -0.22 -30.36
CA ASN A 779 -16.51 0.86 -29.77
C ASN A 779 -16.73 0.60 -28.27
N LEU A 780 -15.81 1.08 -27.45
CA LEU A 780 -15.86 0.92 -26.00
C LEU A 780 -16.68 2.00 -25.31
N THR A 781 -17.42 1.61 -24.28
CA THR A 781 -18.02 2.59 -23.36
C THR A 781 -16.91 3.30 -22.55
N PRO A 782 -17.17 4.51 -22.01
CA PRO A 782 -16.19 5.22 -21.17
C PRO A 782 -15.72 4.42 -19.95
N GLN A 783 -16.50 3.43 -19.50
CA GLN A 783 -16.13 2.53 -18.41
C GLN A 783 -15.01 1.56 -18.85
N PHE A 784 -15.19 0.88 -19.98
CA PHE A 784 -14.20 -0.05 -20.52
C PHE A 784 -12.93 0.65 -21.04
N SER A 785 -13.04 1.87 -21.58
CA SER A 785 -11.84 2.67 -21.91
C SER A 785 -11.01 3.00 -20.65
N ARG A 786 -11.66 3.32 -19.53
CA ARG A 786 -10.98 3.54 -18.24
C ARG A 786 -10.35 2.25 -17.71
N MET A 787 -11.06 1.12 -17.82
CA MET A 787 -10.54 -0.20 -17.47
C MET A 787 -9.26 -0.52 -18.24
N LEU A 788 -9.28 -0.43 -19.58
CA LEU A 788 -8.11 -0.72 -20.43
C LEU A 788 -6.92 0.16 -20.09
N ASN A 789 -7.15 1.45 -19.83
CA ASN A 789 -6.08 2.35 -19.39
C ASN A 789 -5.43 1.90 -18.07
N ILE A 790 -6.20 1.36 -17.13
CA ILE A 790 -5.68 0.83 -15.85
C ILE A 790 -4.93 -0.48 -16.08
N VAL A 791 -5.48 -1.39 -16.90
CA VAL A 791 -4.85 -2.67 -17.25
C VAL A 791 -3.51 -2.43 -17.94
N ASN A 792 -3.48 -1.59 -18.99
CA ASN A 792 -2.28 -1.29 -19.77
C ASN A 792 -1.15 -0.67 -18.93
N LYS A 793 -1.48 0.19 -17.96
CA LYS A 793 -0.48 0.76 -17.03
C LYS A 793 0.17 -0.29 -16.11
N ARG A 794 -0.47 -1.44 -15.91
CA ARG A 794 -0.06 -2.46 -14.93
C ARG A 794 0.60 -3.69 -15.54
N VAL A 795 0.52 -3.89 -16.85
CA VAL A 795 1.00 -5.09 -17.57
C VAL A 795 2.42 -5.49 -17.16
N ASN A 796 3.36 -4.55 -17.10
CA ASN A 796 4.77 -4.84 -16.87
C ASN A 796 5.18 -4.97 -15.39
N THR A 797 4.32 -4.57 -14.45
CA THR A 797 4.67 -4.54 -13.01
C THR A 797 3.85 -5.51 -12.18
N ARG A 798 2.52 -5.47 -12.33
CA ARG A 798 1.59 -6.31 -11.58
C ARG A 798 0.34 -6.55 -12.42
N PRO A 799 0.36 -7.55 -13.32
CA PRO A 799 -0.75 -7.81 -14.24
C PRO A 799 -2.06 -8.05 -13.49
N VAL A 800 -3.17 -7.67 -14.13
CA VAL A 800 -4.51 -7.90 -13.60
C VAL A 800 -4.86 -9.39 -13.72
N ASN A 801 -5.53 -9.94 -12.71
CA ASN A 801 -5.94 -11.34 -12.68
C ASN A 801 -7.35 -11.50 -13.31
N TYR A 802 -7.41 -12.24 -14.41
CA TYR A 802 -8.61 -12.56 -15.20
C TYR A 802 -9.15 -13.98 -14.92
N GLU A 803 -8.48 -14.80 -14.11
CA GLU A 803 -8.80 -16.22 -13.91
C GLU A 803 -10.26 -16.45 -13.49
N ALA A 804 -10.75 -15.63 -12.55
CA ALA A 804 -12.15 -15.69 -12.09
C ALA A 804 -13.15 -15.18 -13.14
N VAL A 805 -12.78 -14.19 -13.96
CA VAL A 805 -13.60 -13.69 -15.08
C VAL A 805 -13.78 -14.79 -16.12
N ILE A 806 -12.69 -15.46 -16.49
CA ILE A 806 -12.70 -16.55 -17.49
C ILE A 806 -13.47 -17.77 -16.94
N THR A 807 -13.35 -18.06 -15.64
CA THR A 807 -14.13 -19.13 -14.99
C THR A 807 -15.62 -18.83 -15.04
N LEU A 808 -16.03 -17.60 -14.72
CA LEU A 808 -17.43 -17.18 -14.80
C LEU A 808 -17.93 -17.25 -16.25
N LEU A 809 -17.16 -16.76 -17.22
CA LEU A 809 -17.48 -16.82 -18.64
C LEU A 809 -17.75 -18.26 -19.09
N LEU A 810 -16.84 -19.19 -18.77
CA LEU A 810 -17.02 -20.61 -19.10
C LEU A 810 -18.29 -21.17 -18.47
N LYS A 811 -18.51 -20.91 -17.18
CA LYS A 811 -19.65 -21.50 -16.46
C LYS A 811 -20.99 -21.02 -17.02
N LEU A 812 -21.10 -19.73 -17.34
CA LEU A 812 -22.29 -19.17 -17.97
C LEU A 812 -22.46 -19.69 -19.39
N LEU A 813 -21.38 -19.79 -20.18
CA LEU A 813 -21.42 -20.34 -21.53
C LEU A 813 -21.88 -21.81 -21.55
N GLN A 814 -21.43 -22.63 -20.60
CA GLN A 814 -21.85 -24.03 -20.45
C GLN A 814 -23.31 -24.20 -19.99
N THR A 815 -23.92 -23.15 -19.46
CA THR A 815 -25.32 -23.16 -19.05
C THR A 815 -26.25 -22.94 -20.25
N CYS A 816 -25.78 -22.27 -21.30
CA CYS A 816 -26.55 -22.02 -22.51
C CYS A 816 -26.49 -23.21 -23.48
N ASP A 817 -27.62 -23.52 -24.12
CA ASP A 817 -27.70 -24.44 -25.26
C ASP A 817 -27.60 -23.65 -26.58
N PRO A 818 -26.52 -23.83 -27.36
CA PRO A 818 -26.35 -23.15 -28.65
C PRO A 818 -27.29 -23.67 -29.74
N SER A 819 -28.00 -24.79 -29.52
CA SER A 819 -28.96 -25.35 -30.49
C SER A 819 -30.30 -24.60 -30.48
N GLU A 820 -30.57 -23.84 -29.42
CA GLU A 820 -31.80 -23.09 -29.25
C GLU A 820 -31.77 -21.74 -29.98
N LYS A 821 -32.95 -21.23 -30.32
CA LYS A 821 -33.06 -19.94 -31.01
C LYS A 821 -32.70 -18.79 -30.07
N VAL A 822 -31.87 -17.87 -30.59
CA VAL A 822 -31.48 -16.64 -29.89
C VAL A 822 -32.70 -15.84 -29.44
N VAL A 823 -32.69 -15.41 -28.17
CA VAL A 823 -33.78 -14.63 -27.55
C VAL A 823 -33.40 -13.15 -27.39
N PRO A 824 -34.39 -12.25 -27.20
CA PRO A 824 -34.10 -10.85 -26.85
C PRO A 824 -33.32 -10.72 -25.54
N ASP A 825 -32.51 -9.67 -25.40
CA ASP A 825 -31.59 -9.49 -24.26
C ASP A 825 -32.25 -9.39 -22.87
N ARG A 826 -33.56 -9.17 -22.81
CA ARG A 826 -34.35 -9.09 -21.56
C ARG A 826 -35.33 -10.23 -21.38
N ALA A 827 -35.19 -11.31 -22.16
CA ALA A 827 -36.05 -12.46 -22.02
C ALA A 827 -35.80 -13.13 -20.65
N PRO A 828 -36.85 -13.44 -19.86
CA PRO A 828 -36.69 -14.18 -18.61
C PRO A 828 -36.30 -15.62 -18.94
N ARG A 829 -35.04 -15.99 -18.74
CA ARG A 829 -34.56 -17.35 -18.99
C ARG A 829 -34.76 -18.24 -17.77
N LEU A 830 -34.90 -17.65 -16.58
CA LEU A 830 -35.07 -18.40 -15.34
C LEU A 830 -36.28 -19.36 -15.38
N ASP A 831 -37.40 -18.95 -15.98
CA ASP A 831 -38.59 -19.80 -16.13
C ASP A 831 -38.30 -21.07 -16.93
N LEU A 832 -37.38 -20.99 -17.92
CA LEU A 832 -36.94 -22.14 -18.71
C LEU A 832 -36.09 -23.09 -17.87
N ALA A 833 -35.18 -22.55 -17.05
CA ALA A 833 -34.35 -23.34 -16.16
C ALA A 833 -35.18 -24.07 -15.09
N LEU A 834 -36.22 -23.42 -14.54
CA LEU A 834 -37.15 -24.04 -13.59
C LEU A 834 -37.94 -25.18 -14.26
N ALA A 835 -38.33 -25.00 -15.52
CA ALA A 835 -38.98 -26.03 -16.33
C ALA A 835 -38.03 -27.12 -16.87
N ALA A 836 -36.74 -27.09 -16.50
CA ALA A 836 -35.68 -27.97 -17.04
C ALA A 836 -35.61 -27.98 -18.58
N ALA A 837 -35.89 -26.82 -19.19
CA ALA A 837 -35.81 -26.59 -20.63
C ALA A 837 -34.42 -26.02 -21.01
N PRO A 838 -33.93 -26.27 -22.24
CA PRO A 838 -32.65 -25.74 -22.70
C PRO A 838 -32.65 -24.21 -22.71
N ILE A 839 -31.55 -23.61 -22.28
CA ILE A 839 -31.43 -22.17 -22.04
C ILE A 839 -30.82 -21.49 -23.26
N PRO A 840 -31.54 -20.60 -23.97
CA PRO A 840 -31.03 -19.93 -25.17
C PRO A 840 -30.07 -18.78 -24.85
N LEU A 841 -29.19 -18.46 -25.82
CA LEU A 841 -28.37 -17.25 -25.82
C LEU A 841 -29.19 -16.00 -26.12
N ALA A 842 -28.80 -14.87 -25.53
CA ALA A 842 -29.34 -13.57 -25.87
C ALA A 842 -28.71 -13.00 -27.16
N HIS A 843 -29.38 -12.06 -27.82
CA HIS A 843 -28.90 -11.44 -29.06
C HIS A 843 -27.53 -10.77 -28.92
N SER A 844 -27.32 -9.97 -27.87
CA SER A 844 -26.04 -9.30 -27.60
C SER A 844 -24.91 -10.30 -27.31
N GLU A 845 -25.19 -11.36 -26.56
CA GLU A 845 -24.26 -12.45 -26.24
C GLU A 845 -23.83 -13.19 -27.51
N TYR A 846 -24.79 -13.55 -28.37
CA TYR A 846 -24.52 -14.18 -29.67
C TYR A 846 -23.66 -13.30 -30.58
N VAL A 847 -23.99 -12.01 -30.70
CA VAL A 847 -23.23 -11.07 -31.55
C VAL A 847 -21.78 -10.94 -31.08
N GLN A 848 -21.51 -10.97 -29.77
CA GLN A 848 -20.15 -10.90 -29.25
C GLN A 848 -19.38 -12.21 -29.39
N LEU A 849 -20.05 -13.35 -29.25
CA LEU A 849 -19.43 -14.66 -29.44
C LEU A 849 -19.11 -14.94 -30.91
N THR A 850 -19.79 -14.29 -31.87
CA THR A 850 -19.53 -14.44 -33.32
C THR A 850 -18.65 -13.33 -33.91
N GLN A 851 -18.18 -12.39 -33.07
CA GLN A 851 -17.36 -11.26 -33.51
C GLN A 851 -15.98 -11.70 -34.00
N HIS A 852 -15.61 -11.17 -35.17
CA HIS A 852 -14.32 -11.36 -35.81
C HIS A 852 -13.75 -10.03 -36.31
N TRP A 853 -12.43 -9.96 -36.46
CA TRP A 853 -11.77 -8.79 -37.02
C TRP A 853 -12.05 -8.65 -38.51
N THR A 854 -12.32 -7.44 -38.98
CA THR A 854 -12.63 -7.19 -40.40
C THR A 854 -11.45 -7.42 -41.35
N ARG A 855 -10.21 -7.42 -40.85
CA ARG A 855 -9.00 -7.56 -41.69
C ARG A 855 -8.37 -8.96 -41.63
N SER A 856 -8.23 -9.51 -40.42
CA SER A 856 -7.65 -10.84 -40.22
C SER A 856 -8.69 -11.95 -40.22
N GLU A 857 -9.98 -11.61 -40.12
CA GLU A 857 -11.08 -12.56 -39.92
C GLU A 857 -10.90 -13.45 -38.68
N ALA A 858 -9.97 -13.09 -37.80
CA ALA A 858 -9.69 -13.82 -36.57
C ALA A 858 -10.81 -13.57 -35.55
N HIS A 859 -11.23 -14.65 -34.88
CA HIS A 859 -12.21 -14.63 -33.81
C HIS A 859 -11.70 -13.81 -32.62
N ILE A 860 -12.40 -12.73 -32.27
CA ILE A 860 -11.91 -11.73 -31.29
C ILE A 860 -11.77 -12.37 -29.90
N CYS A 861 -12.80 -13.05 -29.40
CA CYS A 861 -12.78 -13.64 -28.05
C CYS A 861 -11.67 -14.67 -27.86
N VAL A 862 -11.52 -15.62 -28.79
CA VAL A 862 -10.45 -16.63 -28.73
C VAL A 862 -9.07 -15.98 -28.78
N GLU A 863 -8.82 -15.04 -29.69
CA GLU A 863 -7.53 -14.33 -29.75
C GLU A 863 -7.23 -13.58 -28.45
N LYS A 864 -8.22 -12.90 -27.87
CA LYS A 864 -8.05 -12.18 -26.60
C LYS A 864 -7.80 -13.11 -25.41
N LEU A 865 -8.52 -14.22 -25.29
CA LEU A 865 -8.27 -15.22 -24.24
C LEU A 865 -6.84 -15.77 -24.31
N LEU A 866 -6.34 -16.04 -25.51
CA LEU A 866 -4.98 -16.54 -25.73
C LEU A 866 -3.91 -15.47 -25.45
N HIS A 867 -4.18 -14.20 -25.74
CA HIS A 867 -3.30 -13.10 -25.35
C HIS A 867 -3.28 -12.85 -23.83
N ILE A 868 -4.43 -12.95 -23.16
CA ILE A 868 -4.52 -12.82 -21.70
C ILE A 868 -3.72 -13.94 -21.02
N HIS A 869 -3.77 -15.16 -21.57
CA HIS A 869 -3.02 -16.33 -21.11
C HIS A 869 -3.14 -16.59 -19.60
N GLN A 870 -4.37 -16.54 -19.08
CA GLN A 870 -4.71 -16.92 -17.70
C GLN A 870 -5.81 -17.98 -17.74
N ASN A 871 -5.82 -18.89 -16.76
CA ASN A 871 -6.74 -20.03 -16.70
C ASN A 871 -6.78 -20.89 -18.00
N PRO A 872 -5.68 -21.60 -18.34
CA PRO A 872 -5.62 -22.38 -19.57
C PRO A 872 -6.65 -23.50 -19.65
N LEU A 873 -7.07 -24.06 -18.50
CA LEU A 873 -8.10 -25.09 -18.43
C LEU A 873 -9.46 -24.55 -18.87
N ALA A 874 -9.88 -23.39 -18.35
CA ALA A 874 -11.14 -22.79 -18.74
C ALA A 874 -11.12 -22.32 -20.20
N THR A 875 -10.01 -21.72 -20.65
CA THR A 875 -9.83 -21.32 -22.06
C THR A 875 -9.92 -22.52 -23.01
N LYS A 876 -9.31 -23.66 -22.66
CA LYS A 876 -9.46 -24.91 -23.43
C LYS A 876 -10.94 -25.31 -23.56
N GLN A 877 -11.68 -25.31 -22.47
CA GLN A 877 -13.09 -25.69 -22.49
C GLN A 877 -13.95 -24.70 -23.28
N ILE A 878 -13.70 -23.40 -23.19
CA ILE A 878 -14.42 -22.39 -24.00
C ILE A 878 -14.20 -22.67 -25.50
N ILE A 879 -12.96 -22.90 -25.93
CA ILE A 879 -12.66 -23.21 -27.34
C ILE A 879 -13.38 -24.49 -27.78
N ILE A 880 -13.36 -25.55 -26.97
CA ILE A 880 -14.08 -26.79 -27.26
C ILE A 880 -15.59 -26.54 -27.38
N THR A 881 -16.18 -25.78 -26.46
CA THR A 881 -17.61 -25.43 -26.50
C THR A 881 -17.96 -24.71 -27.79
N LEU A 882 -17.14 -23.74 -28.23
CA LEU A 882 -17.36 -23.01 -29.50
C LEU A 882 -17.22 -23.90 -30.74
N LEU A 883 -16.27 -24.85 -30.74
CA LEU A 883 -16.06 -25.77 -31.86
C LEU A 883 -17.19 -26.79 -32.02
N LYS A 884 -17.89 -27.12 -30.93
CA LYS A 884 -19.01 -28.07 -30.91
C LYS A 884 -20.37 -27.42 -31.17
N TRP A 885 -20.42 -26.13 -31.49
CA TRP A 885 -21.68 -25.47 -31.82
C TRP A 885 -22.26 -25.99 -33.14
N PRO A 886 -23.59 -26.18 -33.24
CA PRO A 886 -24.21 -26.72 -34.45
C PRO A 886 -23.87 -25.87 -35.70
N ALA A 887 -23.56 -26.52 -36.81
CA ALA A 887 -23.19 -25.86 -38.08
C ALA A 887 -24.32 -24.94 -38.63
N ASP A 888 -25.57 -25.19 -38.26
CA ASP A 888 -26.74 -24.38 -38.61
C ASP A 888 -26.83 -23.05 -37.83
N PHE A 889 -26.04 -22.90 -36.76
CA PHE A 889 -26.07 -21.75 -35.85
C PHE A 889 -25.13 -20.61 -36.29
N ASP A 890 -23.91 -20.96 -36.74
CA ASP A 890 -23.02 -20.08 -37.52
C ASP A 890 -21.94 -20.93 -38.23
N SER A 891 -22.07 -21.06 -39.55
CA SER A 891 -21.15 -21.85 -40.39
C SER A 891 -19.70 -21.33 -40.43
N ALA A 892 -19.41 -20.14 -39.88
CA ALA A 892 -18.13 -19.47 -40.00
C ALA A 892 -17.29 -19.41 -38.70
N ILE A 893 -17.81 -19.83 -37.53
CA ILE A 893 -17.06 -19.75 -36.26
C ILE A 893 -15.76 -20.56 -36.32
N ASP A 894 -15.83 -21.81 -36.80
CA ASP A 894 -14.64 -22.66 -36.98
C ASP A 894 -13.58 -21.97 -37.86
N PHE A 895 -14.01 -21.33 -38.96
CA PHE A 895 -13.12 -20.59 -39.84
C PHE A 895 -12.46 -19.41 -39.12
N HIS A 896 -13.22 -18.64 -38.34
CA HIS A 896 -12.69 -17.51 -37.58
C HIS A 896 -11.74 -17.94 -36.46
N ILE A 897 -11.98 -19.09 -35.82
CA ILE A 897 -11.06 -19.69 -34.83
C ILE A 897 -9.76 -20.12 -35.52
N TYR A 898 -9.86 -20.81 -36.67
CA TYR A 898 -8.71 -21.16 -37.50
C TYR A 898 -7.88 -19.92 -37.87
N GLN A 899 -8.53 -18.81 -38.26
CA GLN A 899 -7.83 -17.56 -38.57
C GLN A 899 -7.15 -16.93 -37.34
N ALA A 900 -7.77 -16.99 -36.15
CA ALA A 900 -7.17 -16.51 -34.91
C ALA A 900 -5.88 -17.28 -34.56
N LEU A 901 -5.92 -18.60 -34.67
CA LEU A 901 -4.75 -19.47 -34.43
C LEU A 901 -3.66 -19.24 -35.49
N SER A 902 -4.07 -19.14 -36.76
CA SER A 902 -3.15 -18.87 -37.88
C SER A 902 -2.51 -17.48 -37.78
N HIS A 903 -3.23 -16.47 -37.29
CA HIS A 903 -2.69 -15.12 -37.10
C HIS A 903 -1.72 -15.06 -35.91
N GLY A 904 -2.10 -15.62 -34.76
CA GLY A 904 -1.30 -15.62 -33.54
C GLY A 904 -0.01 -16.44 -33.61
N THR A 905 0.14 -17.29 -34.64
CA THR A 905 1.34 -18.11 -34.89
C THR A 905 2.26 -17.53 -35.99
N ARG A 906 1.96 -16.37 -36.59
CA ARG A 906 2.79 -15.74 -37.64
C ARG A 906 3.97 -14.94 -37.08
N LYS A 907 5.10 -14.95 -37.80
CA LYS A 907 6.31 -14.17 -37.48
C LYS A 907 6.07 -12.66 -37.49
N GLY A 908 6.53 -11.96 -36.43
CA GLY A 908 6.81 -10.53 -36.43
C GLY A 908 5.61 -9.56 -36.38
N VAL A 909 4.39 -10.04 -36.18
CA VAL A 909 3.18 -9.17 -36.15
C VAL A 909 2.66 -8.92 -34.73
N THR A 910 2.92 -9.82 -33.78
CA THR A 910 2.38 -9.74 -32.42
C THR A 910 3.50 -9.54 -31.38
N ALA A 911 3.29 -8.63 -30.43
CA ALA A 911 4.20 -8.40 -29.30
C ALA A 911 4.04 -9.45 -28.17
N TYR A 912 3.33 -10.56 -28.44
CA TYR A 912 2.85 -11.54 -27.46
C TYR A 912 3.43 -12.93 -27.75
N PRO A 913 3.61 -13.79 -26.74
CA PRO A 913 4.16 -15.14 -26.92
C PRO A 913 3.24 -16.02 -27.78
N CYS A 914 3.81 -16.84 -28.65
CA CYS A 914 3.09 -17.78 -29.53
C CYS A 914 2.63 -19.05 -28.80
N SER A 915 3.24 -19.38 -27.66
CA SER A 915 2.96 -20.63 -26.92
C SER A 915 1.46 -20.90 -26.61
N PRO A 916 0.64 -19.92 -26.18
CA PRO A 916 -0.78 -20.15 -25.93
C PRO A 916 -1.55 -20.54 -27.20
N PHE A 917 -1.21 -19.90 -28.32
CA PHE A 917 -1.83 -20.17 -29.63
C PHE A 917 -1.47 -21.57 -30.14
N LEU A 918 -0.23 -22.02 -29.93
CA LEU A 918 0.20 -23.38 -30.28
C LEU A 918 -0.57 -24.44 -29.49
N LYS A 919 -0.74 -24.26 -28.17
CA LYS A 919 -1.55 -25.19 -27.35
C LYS A 919 -3.01 -25.22 -27.79
N ALA A 920 -3.57 -24.05 -28.15
CA ALA A 920 -4.92 -23.96 -28.68
C ALA A 920 -5.06 -24.59 -30.08
N ALA A 921 -4.01 -24.58 -30.90
CA ALA A 921 -3.98 -25.27 -32.18
C ALA A 921 -4.07 -26.79 -32.02
N VAL A 922 -3.43 -27.39 -31.00
CA VAL A 922 -3.62 -28.82 -30.69
C VAL A 922 -5.08 -29.12 -30.34
N ILE A 923 -5.70 -28.27 -29.51
CA ILE A 923 -7.12 -28.42 -29.13
C ILE A 923 -8.03 -28.35 -30.37
N TYR A 924 -7.75 -27.42 -31.29
CA TYR A 924 -8.47 -27.29 -32.56
C TYR A 924 -8.34 -28.54 -33.42
N ILE A 925 -7.14 -29.11 -33.56
CA ILE A 925 -6.90 -30.35 -34.32
C ILE A 925 -7.65 -31.53 -33.68
N GLU A 926 -7.68 -31.62 -32.36
CA GLU A 926 -8.34 -32.71 -31.62
C GLU A 926 -9.88 -32.63 -31.71
N HIS A 927 -10.46 -31.42 -31.70
CA HIS A 927 -11.91 -31.23 -31.49
C HIS A 927 -12.69 -30.59 -32.66
N SER A 928 -12.04 -30.12 -33.73
CA SER A 928 -12.77 -29.54 -34.87
C SER A 928 -13.57 -30.62 -35.61
N GLU A 929 -14.84 -30.31 -35.89
CA GLU A 929 -15.76 -31.15 -36.68
C GLU A 929 -15.95 -30.60 -38.11
N SER A 930 -15.15 -29.62 -38.51
CA SER A 930 -15.30 -28.88 -39.77
C SER A 930 -14.49 -29.47 -40.94
N ASP A 931 -14.48 -28.77 -42.08
CA ASP A 931 -13.77 -29.15 -43.33
C ASP A 931 -12.34 -29.62 -43.08
N SER A 932 -12.05 -30.85 -43.53
CA SER A 932 -10.76 -31.54 -43.35
C SER A 932 -9.56 -30.72 -43.82
N ASN A 933 -9.76 -29.85 -44.80
CA ASN A 933 -8.71 -29.00 -45.34
C ASN A 933 -8.15 -27.98 -44.33
N ARG A 934 -8.91 -27.52 -43.34
CA ARG A 934 -8.46 -26.47 -42.40
C ARG A 934 -7.54 -27.01 -41.30
N VAL A 935 -7.86 -28.18 -40.77
CA VAL A 935 -7.05 -28.88 -39.76
C VAL A 935 -5.65 -29.17 -40.34
N LEU A 936 -5.60 -29.76 -41.54
CA LEU A 936 -4.35 -30.06 -42.22
C LEU A 936 -3.58 -28.79 -42.62
N ALA A 937 -4.30 -27.75 -43.09
CA ALA A 937 -3.69 -26.47 -43.42
C ALA A 937 -3.08 -25.75 -42.21
N LEU A 938 -3.67 -25.89 -41.01
CA LEU A 938 -3.14 -25.31 -39.78
C LEU A 938 -1.81 -25.94 -39.39
N ILE A 939 -1.70 -27.27 -39.48
CA ILE A 939 -0.46 -28.01 -39.22
C ILE A 939 0.65 -27.52 -40.15
N GLY A 940 0.38 -27.45 -41.46
CA GLY A 940 1.33 -26.93 -42.43
C GLY A 940 1.68 -25.45 -42.20
N HIS A 941 0.74 -24.63 -41.72
CA HIS A 941 0.99 -23.24 -41.36
C HIS A 941 1.93 -23.10 -40.17
N VAL A 942 1.70 -23.85 -39.09
CA VAL A 942 2.57 -23.86 -37.90
C VAL A 942 3.97 -24.38 -38.26
N ALA A 943 4.09 -25.38 -39.13
CA ALA A 943 5.37 -25.88 -39.63
C ALA A 943 6.18 -24.80 -40.38
N ARG A 944 5.54 -24.02 -41.25
CA ARG A 944 6.20 -22.88 -41.93
C ARG A 944 6.55 -21.73 -40.98
N ALA A 945 5.75 -21.53 -39.92
CA ALA A 945 6.09 -20.56 -38.89
C ALA A 945 7.32 -20.99 -38.07
N ALA A 946 7.41 -22.29 -37.76
CA ALA A 946 8.53 -22.88 -37.03
C ALA A 946 9.87 -22.80 -37.80
N SER A 947 9.83 -22.75 -39.14
CA SER A 947 11.03 -22.66 -39.99
C SER A 947 11.81 -21.35 -39.85
N HIS A 948 11.26 -20.37 -39.11
CA HIS A 948 11.82 -19.02 -38.97
C HIS A 948 11.93 -18.60 -37.49
N VAL A 949 12.07 -19.55 -36.56
CA VAL A 949 12.11 -19.31 -35.11
C VAL A 949 13.48 -18.80 -34.68
N ASP A 950 13.57 -17.48 -34.47
CA ASP A 950 14.78 -16.80 -33.99
C ASP A 950 14.71 -16.45 -32.48
N ASN A 951 13.57 -16.71 -31.83
CA ASN A 951 13.26 -16.31 -30.44
C ASN A 951 13.38 -17.49 -29.45
N SER A 952 13.30 -17.24 -28.14
CA SER A 952 13.27 -18.26 -27.07
C SER A 952 12.09 -19.24 -27.07
N GLU A 953 11.26 -19.24 -28.12
CA GLU A 953 10.02 -20.01 -28.22
C GLU A 953 10.20 -21.36 -28.94
N GLY A 954 11.41 -21.74 -29.37
CA GLY A 954 11.67 -23.02 -30.07
C GLY A 954 11.13 -24.25 -29.34
N ARG A 955 11.16 -24.25 -28.01
CA ARG A 955 10.59 -25.34 -27.19
C ARG A 955 9.07 -25.46 -27.33
N ALA A 956 8.35 -24.35 -27.48
CA ALA A 956 6.89 -24.37 -27.62
C ALA A 956 6.45 -24.98 -28.95
N PHE A 957 7.19 -24.70 -30.04
CA PHE A 957 6.96 -25.33 -31.34
C PHE A 957 7.27 -26.83 -31.31
N LEU A 958 8.36 -27.24 -30.66
CA LEU A 958 8.67 -28.67 -30.48
C LEU A 958 7.56 -29.40 -29.71
N HIS A 959 7.06 -28.80 -28.62
CA HIS A 959 5.94 -29.37 -27.86
C HIS A 959 4.68 -29.50 -28.70
N PHE A 960 4.37 -28.52 -29.56
CA PHE A 960 3.22 -28.63 -30.47
C PHE A 960 3.31 -29.89 -31.33
N PHE A 961 4.44 -30.16 -31.99
CA PHE A 961 4.58 -31.36 -32.82
C PHE A 961 4.56 -32.65 -31.99
N LYS A 962 5.17 -32.65 -30.79
CA LYS A 962 5.06 -33.78 -29.85
C LYS A 962 3.61 -34.06 -29.44
N ASP A 963 2.85 -33.03 -29.13
CA ASP A 963 1.47 -33.15 -28.68
C ASP A 963 0.54 -33.60 -29.82
N VAL A 964 0.70 -33.07 -31.04
CA VAL A 964 -0.08 -33.49 -32.22
C VAL A 964 0.24 -34.94 -32.61
N MET A 965 1.52 -35.34 -32.57
CA MET A 965 1.93 -36.72 -32.85
C MET A 965 1.65 -37.69 -31.69
N GLY A 966 1.32 -37.17 -30.51
CA GLY A 966 0.90 -37.96 -29.35
C GLY A 966 -0.62 -38.14 -29.24
N LEU A 967 -1.42 -37.64 -30.20
CA LEU A 967 -2.87 -37.72 -30.15
C LEU A 967 -3.36 -39.18 -30.22
N GLN A 968 -4.10 -39.61 -29.19
CA GLN A 968 -4.69 -40.95 -29.13
C GLN A 968 -6.04 -41.04 -29.87
N SER A 969 -6.73 -39.91 -30.01
CA SER A 969 -8.05 -39.81 -30.63
C SER A 969 -8.30 -38.39 -31.12
N ILE A 970 -9.17 -38.26 -32.12
CA ILE A 970 -9.76 -37.01 -32.61
C ILE A 970 -11.29 -37.14 -32.50
N SER A 971 -12.02 -36.02 -32.60
CA SER A 971 -13.49 -36.02 -32.52
C SER A 971 -14.12 -37.09 -33.43
N GLU A 972 -15.09 -37.85 -32.91
CA GLU A 972 -15.79 -38.91 -33.65
C GLU A 972 -16.53 -38.39 -34.89
N ASN A 973 -16.88 -37.10 -34.88
CA ASN A 973 -17.55 -36.41 -35.98
C ASN A 973 -16.57 -35.67 -36.92
N SER A 974 -15.26 -35.81 -36.72
CA SER A 974 -14.25 -35.17 -37.57
C SER A 974 -14.23 -35.76 -38.98
N HIS A 975 -13.97 -34.90 -39.97
CA HIS A 975 -13.78 -35.29 -41.37
C HIS A 975 -12.33 -35.69 -41.70
N VAL A 976 -11.43 -35.68 -40.72
CA VAL A 976 -10.01 -36.05 -40.83
C VAL A 976 -9.75 -37.33 -40.05
N THR A 977 -8.83 -38.19 -40.49
CA THR A 977 -8.36 -39.34 -39.70
C THR A 977 -7.04 -39.06 -38.98
N LEU A 978 -6.72 -39.82 -37.93
CA LEU A 978 -5.40 -39.72 -37.28
C LEU A 978 -4.26 -40.00 -38.27
N GLU A 979 -4.44 -40.96 -39.19
CA GLU A 979 -3.49 -41.29 -40.25
C GLU A 979 -3.20 -40.08 -41.15
N GLU A 980 -4.22 -39.31 -41.54
CA GLU A 980 -4.06 -38.10 -42.35
C GLU A 980 -3.33 -36.98 -41.58
N VAL A 981 -3.55 -36.86 -40.26
CA VAL A 981 -2.80 -35.94 -39.39
C VAL A 981 -1.33 -36.35 -39.29
N TYR A 982 -1.05 -37.64 -39.10
CA TYR A 982 0.30 -38.19 -39.07
C TYR A 982 1.04 -37.97 -40.39
N ALA A 983 0.41 -38.34 -41.51
CA ALA A 983 0.96 -38.13 -42.85
C ALA A 983 1.26 -36.64 -43.11
N THR A 984 0.35 -35.73 -42.74
CA THR A 984 0.55 -34.28 -42.91
C THR A 984 1.69 -33.74 -42.05
N CYS A 985 1.85 -34.23 -40.82
CA CYS A 985 2.98 -33.84 -39.99
C CYS A 985 4.31 -34.35 -40.55
N LEU A 986 4.38 -35.61 -40.99
CA LEU A 986 5.53 -36.20 -41.68
C LEU A 986 5.91 -35.40 -42.93
N ASP A 987 4.90 -35.03 -43.73
CA ASP A 987 5.09 -34.24 -44.95
C ASP A 987 5.69 -32.87 -44.71
N ASN A 988 5.49 -32.31 -43.51
CA ASN A 988 5.97 -30.99 -43.12
C ASN A 988 7.22 -31.02 -42.23
N VAL A 989 7.79 -32.19 -41.90
CA VAL A 989 8.97 -32.30 -41.01
C VAL A 989 10.14 -31.47 -41.52
N GLY A 990 10.40 -31.50 -42.84
CA GLY A 990 11.46 -30.70 -43.46
C GLY A 990 11.27 -29.18 -43.33
N ASN A 991 10.06 -28.70 -43.07
CA ASN A 991 9.82 -27.27 -42.86
C ASN A 991 10.27 -26.82 -41.47
N TRP A 992 10.09 -27.62 -40.42
CA TRP A 992 10.32 -27.17 -39.04
C TRP A 992 11.53 -27.79 -38.35
N ALA A 993 11.86 -29.05 -38.66
CA ALA A 993 12.93 -29.79 -37.98
C ALA A 993 14.33 -29.18 -38.18
N PRO A 994 14.74 -28.76 -39.40
CA PRO A 994 16.06 -28.16 -39.61
C PRO A 994 16.29 -26.90 -38.75
N SER A 995 15.28 -26.03 -38.66
CA SER A 995 15.36 -24.79 -37.88
C SER A 995 15.51 -25.05 -36.37
N LEU A 996 14.78 -26.03 -35.82
CA LEU A 996 14.89 -26.40 -34.41
C LEU A 996 16.18 -27.18 -34.09
N LEU A 997 16.71 -27.96 -35.03
CA LEU A 997 18.00 -28.67 -34.90
C LEU A 997 19.19 -27.72 -34.95
N THR A 998 19.04 -26.52 -35.51
CA THR A 998 20.07 -25.45 -35.49
C THR A 998 19.77 -24.31 -34.52
N HIS A 999 18.75 -24.46 -33.66
CA HIS A 999 18.31 -23.42 -32.73
C HIS A 999 19.41 -23.07 -31.70
N PHE A 1000 19.47 -21.83 -31.22
CA PHE A 1000 20.53 -21.37 -30.32
C PHE A 1000 20.59 -22.12 -28.98
N ASP A 1001 19.43 -22.52 -28.42
CA ASP A 1001 19.32 -23.32 -27.21
C ASP A 1001 19.65 -24.81 -27.46
N SER A 1002 20.68 -25.32 -26.77
CA SER A 1002 21.11 -26.73 -26.88
C SER A 1002 20.05 -27.73 -26.42
N GLY A 1003 19.24 -27.38 -25.43
CA GLY A 1003 18.16 -28.25 -24.94
C GLY A 1003 17.12 -28.50 -26.03
N VAL A 1004 16.73 -27.47 -26.77
CA VAL A 1004 15.80 -27.58 -27.90
C VAL A 1004 16.39 -28.47 -29.01
N ARG A 1005 17.67 -28.31 -29.34
CA ARG A 1005 18.34 -29.14 -30.36
C ARG A 1005 18.35 -30.61 -30.00
N THR A 1006 18.82 -30.94 -28.79
CA THR A 1006 18.89 -32.33 -28.32
C THR A 1006 17.50 -32.96 -28.16
N GLU A 1007 16.52 -32.22 -27.63
CA GLU A 1007 15.15 -32.74 -27.53
C GLU A 1007 14.48 -32.93 -28.89
N THR A 1008 14.83 -32.13 -29.90
CA THR A 1008 14.33 -32.26 -31.28
C THR A 1008 14.94 -33.49 -31.94
N GLU A 1009 16.27 -33.66 -31.84
CA GLU A 1009 16.97 -34.84 -32.33
C GLU A 1009 16.39 -36.13 -31.73
N GLN A 1010 16.24 -36.19 -30.40
CA GLN A 1010 15.66 -37.37 -29.73
C GLN A 1010 14.24 -37.66 -30.20
N PHE A 1011 13.40 -36.63 -30.37
CA PHE A 1011 12.04 -36.80 -30.83
C PHE A 1011 11.97 -37.34 -32.27
N LEU A 1012 12.83 -36.86 -33.16
CA LEU A 1012 12.92 -37.38 -34.52
C LEU A 1012 13.37 -38.85 -34.51
N TYR A 1013 14.29 -39.24 -33.63
CA TYR A 1013 14.69 -40.65 -33.48
C TYR A 1013 13.54 -41.53 -33.03
N ASP A 1014 12.85 -41.14 -31.96
CA ASP A 1014 11.76 -41.93 -31.37
C ASP A 1014 10.58 -42.09 -32.33
N PHE A 1015 10.36 -41.11 -33.23
CA PHE A 1015 9.15 -41.05 -34.06
C PHE A 1015 9.36 -41.42 -35.54
N ILE A 1016 10.47 -41.01 -36.14
CA ILE A 1016 10.73 -41.18 -37.58
C ILE A 1016 11.73 -42.31 -37.82
N PHE A 1017 12.79 -42.42 -37.00
CA PHE A 1017 13.86 -43.41 -37.19
C PHE A 1017 13.64 -44.72 -36.39
N ALA A 1018 12.57 -44.85 -35.61
CA ALA A 1018 12.28 -46.04 -34.81
C ALA A 1018 12.09 -47.32 -35.63
N ASN A 1019 11.73 -47.18 -36.92
CA ASN A 1019 11.64 -48.28 -37.88
C ASN A 1019 12.93 -48.35 -38.72
N SER A 1020 13.98 -48.96 -38.15
CA SER A 1020 15.27 -49.16 -38.82
C SER A 1020 15.16 -50.19 -39.96
N PRO A 1021 15.93 -50.09 -41.07
CA PRO A 1021 15.82 -50.98 -42.24
C PRO A 1021 16.11 -52.46 -41.96
N GLU A 1022 16.65 -52.80 -40.79
CA GLU A 1022 17.15 -54.14 -40.51
C GLU A 1022 16.10 -55.13 -39.94
N GLU A 1023 14.88 -54.71 -39.55
CA GLU A 1023 13.94 -55.60 -38.82
C GLU A 1023 12.46 -55.67 -39.29
N SER A 1024 12.02 -55.07 -40.40
CA SER A 1024 10.61 -55.22 -40.87
C SER A 1024 10.48 -56.09 -42.12
N SER A 1025 9.85 -57.27 -41.99
CA SER A 1025 9.56 -58.22 -43.08
C SER A 1025 8.10 -58.22 -43.53
N GLU A 1026 7.34 -57.16 -43.24
CA GLU A 1026 5.97 -56.98 -43.74
C GLU A 1026 5.83 -55.57 -44.36
N ASP A 1027 5.47 -55.54 -45.64
CA ASP A 1027 5.07 -54.35 -46.40
C ASP A 1027 3.75 -53.80 -45.84
N SER A 1028 3.79 -53.05 -44.75
CA SER A 1028 2.70 -52.19 -44.31
C SER A 1028 2.91 -50.78 -44.85
N ASP A 1029 1.84 -50.13 -45.34
CA ASP A 1029 1.87 -48.76 -45.89
C ASP A 1029 2.57 -47.75 -44.94
N ASP A 1030 2.53 -47.99 -43.63
CA ASP A 1030 3.17 -47.15 -42.60
C ASP A 1030 4.71 -47.17 -42.66
N THR A 1031 5.32 -48.31 -43.02
CA THR A 1031 6.79 -48.47 -43.10
C THR A 1031 7.34 -47.76 -44.32
N ILE A 1032 6.60 -47.80 -45.43
CA ILE A 1032 6.95 -47.12 -46.69
C ILE A 1032 6.85 -45.60 -46.50
N THR A 1033 5.78 -45.13 -45.85
CA THR A 1033 5.57 -43.70 -45.56
C THR A 1033 6.65 -43.13 -44.62
N ALA A 1034 7.09 -43.91 -43.63
CA ALA A 1034 8.20 -43.52 -42.75
C ALA A 1034 9.54 -43.48 -43.50
N PHE A 1035 9.79 -44.44 -44.40
CA PHE A 1035 11.00 -44.49 -45.24
C PHE A 1035 11.13 -43.28 -46.16
N GLU A 1036 10.05 -42.92 -46.86
CA GLU A 1036 9.98 -41.71 -47.69
C GLU A 1036 10.12 -40.43 -46.84
N GLY A 1037 9.58 -40.43 -45.61
CA GLY A 1037 9.71 -39.33 -44.65
C GLY A 1037 11.15 -39.07 -44.21
N VAL A 1038 11.94 -40.12 -43.92
CA VAL A 1038 13.37 -40.00 -43.56
C VAL A 1038 14.19 -39.41 -44.71
N GLN A 1039 13.95 -39.90 -45.94
CA GLN A 1039 14.67 -39.43 -47.13
C GLN A 1039 14.36 -37.95 -47.42
N LYS A 1040 13.09 -37.57 -47.34
CA LYS A 1040 12.65 -36.18 -47.50
C LYS A 1040 13.29 -35.27 -46.45
N LEU A 1041 13.27 -35.67 -45.17
CA LEU A 1041 13.88 -34.91 -44.07
C LEU A 1041 15.38 -34.66 -44.29
N ALA A 1042 16.13 -35.68 -44.70
CA ALA A 1042 17.57 -35.55 -44.91
C ALA A 1042 17.90 -34.59 -46.05
N ILE A 1043 17.17 -34.65 -47.16
CA ILE A 1043 17.30 -33.72 -48.29
C ILE A 1043 16.91 -32.30 -47.85
N ASP A 1044 15.87 -32.13 -47.04
CA ASP A 1044 15.41 -30.82 -46.56
C ASP A 1044 16.41 -30.20 -45.55
N CYS A 1045 17.05 -31.00 -44.68
CA CYS A 1045 18.15 -30.56 -43.83
C CYS A 1045 19.33 -30.01 -44.66
N LEU A 1046 19.74 -30.73 -45.71
CA LEU A 1046 20.81 -30.29 -46.62
C LEU A 1046 20.42 -29.01 -47.39
N ASN A 1047 19.18 -28.91 -47.87
CA ASN A 1047 18.68 -27.68 -48.52
C ASN A 1047 18.68 -26.49 -47.54
N TYR A 1048 18.29 -26.72 -46.29
CA TYR A 1048 18.29 -25.69 -45.25
C TYR A 1048 19.70 -25.20 -44.93
N LEU A 1049 20.68 -26.10 -44.76
CA LEU A 1049 22.08 -25.74 -44.52
C LEU A 1049 22.65 -24.94 -45.71
N HIS A 1050 22.36 -25.39 -46.93
CA HIS A 1050 22.78 -24.71 -48.14
C HIS A 1050 22.18 -23.29 -48.26
N GLU A 1051 20.88 -23.13 -48.06
CA GLU A 1051 20.21 -21.83 -48.23
C GLU A 1051 20.46 -20.86 -47.06
N THR A 1052 20.67 -21.36 -45.85
CA THR A 1052 20.81 -20.52 -44.63
C THR A 1052 22.26 -20.15 -44.33
N TYR A 1053 23.21 -21.06 -44.52
CA TYR A 1053 24.61 -20.84 -44.12
C TYR A 1053 25.56 -20.74 -45.32
N ILE A 1054 25.44 -21.65 -46.29
CA ILE A 1054 26.40 -21.75 -47.40
C ILE A 1054 26.17 -20.64 -48.44
N ARG A 1055 24.96 -20.54 -49.00
CA ARG A 1055 24.59 -19.55 -50.02
C ARG A 1055 24.75 -18.09 -49.55
N PRO A 1056 24.39 -17.72 -48.29
CA PRO A 1056 24.59 -16.37 -47.77
C PRO A 1056 26.01 -16.13 -47.21
N ARG A 1057 26.85 -17.18 -47.11
CA ARG A 1057 28.18 -17.17 -46.45
C ARG A 1057 28.11 -16.69 -44.99
N GLN A 1058 27.15 -17.20 -44.24
CA GLN A 1058 26.93 -16.81 -42.84
C GLN A 1058 27.80 -17.65 -41.90
N THR A 1059 28.55 -17.00 -41.01
CA THR A 1059 29.37 -17.68 -40.00
C THR A 1059 28.50 -18.25 -38.87
N VAL A 1060 28.76 -19.50 -38.47
CA VAL A 1060 27.98 -20.22 -37.46
C VAL A 1060 28.90 -20.97 -36.50
N VAL A 1061 28.50 -21.10 -35.24
CA VAL A 1061 29.28 -21.84 -34.24
C VAL A 1061 29.14 -23.34 -34.52
N ARG A 1062 30.26 -24.06 -34.68
CA ARG A 1062 30.24 -25.51 -35.02
C ARG A 1062 29.32 -26.34 -34.11
N ALA A 1063 29.23 -25.98 -32.83
CA ALA A 1063 28.36 -26.64 -31.84
C ALA A 1063 26.85 -26.52 -32.12
N THR A 1064 26.38 -25.56 -32.93
CA THR A 1064 24.96 -25.46 -33.31
C THR A 1064 24.59 -26.34 -34.51
N LEU A 1065 25.57 -26.86 -35.24
CA LEU A 1065 25.34 -27.75 -36.40
C LEU A 1065 25.42 -29.24 -36.05
N VAL A 1066 25.96 -29.61 -34.88
CA VAL A 1066 26.19 -31.01 -34.49
C VAL A 1066 24.92 -31.86 -34.63
N ASN A 1067 23.79 -31.39 -34.09
CA ASN A 1067 22.55 -32.16 -34.06
C ASN A 1067 21.93 -32.35 -35.45
N ILE A 1068 22.04 -31.37 -36.36
CA ILE A 1068 21.53 -31.51 -37.73
C ILE A 1068 22.42 -32.45 -38.57
N HIS A 1069 23.74 -32.43 -38.38
CA HIS A 1069 24.65 -33.38 -39.05
C HIS A 1069 24.46 -34.82 -38.55
N GLU A 1070 24.17 -35.03 -37.26
CA GLU A 1070 23.85 -36.35 -36.72
C GLU A 1070 22.57 -36.91 -37.38
N VAL A 1071 21.52 -36.09 -37.51
CA VAL A 1071 20.27 -36.50 -38.20
C VAL A 1071 20.54 -36.85 -39.67
N ILE A 1072 21.34 -36.06 -40.40
CA ILE A 1072 21.73 -36.35 -41.79
C ILE A 1072 22.52 -37.68 -41.86
N SER A 1073 23.49 -37.87 -40.97
CA SER A 1073 24.34 -39.07 -40.93
C SER A 1073 23.52 -40.34 -40.67
N LYS A 1074 22.47 -40.23 -39.84
CA LYS A 1074 21.58 -41.34 -39.50
C LYS A 1074 20.57 -41.68 -40.59
N ALA A 1075 20.28 -40.74 -41.48
CA ALA A 1075 19.47 -40.98 -42.67
C ALA A 1075 20.24 -41.70 -43.80
N LEU A 1076 21.58 -41.76 -43.74
CA LEU A 1076 22.42 -42.37 -44.78
C LEU A 1076 22.01 -43.80 -45.19
N PRO A 1077 21.74 -44.75 -44.26
CA PRO A 1077 21.37 -46.12 -44.63
C PRO A 1077 20.09 -46.20 -45.47
N PHE A 1078 19.20 -45.22 -45.36
CA PHE A 1078 17.94 -45.16 -46.09
C PHE A 1078 18.13 -44.77 -47.57
N PHE A 1079 19.29 -44.22 -47.95
CA PHE A 1079 19.64 -43.91 -49.35
C PHE A 1079 20.52 -44.98 -50.01
N GLU A 1080 21.26 -45.77 -49.22
CA GLU A 1080 22.13 -46.84 -49.72
C GLU A 1080 21.34 -48.07 -50.23
N ILE A 1081 20.06 -48.16 -49.88
CA ILE A 1081 19.15 -49.25 -50.27
C ILE A 1081 18.46 -48.95 -51.62
N LEU A 1082 18.53 -47.70 -52.11
CA LEU A 1082 17.94 -47.28 -53.39
C LEU A 1082 18.78 -47.73 -54.59
N GLU A 1083 18.14 -47.91 -55.74
CA GLU A 1083 18.84 -48.20 -57.01
C GLU A 1083 19.75 -47.03 -57.41
N ALA A 1084 20.89 -47.32 -58.05
CA ALA A 1084 21.93 -46.32 -58.34
C ALA A 1084 21.48 -45.12 -59.22
N ASP A 1085 20.35 -45.27 -59.92
CA ASP A 1085 19.75 -44.22 -60.77
C ASP A 1085 18.56 -43.52 -60.09
N ASP A 1086 18.32 -43.75 -58.79
CA ASP A 1086 17.22 -43.12 -58.06
C ASP A 1086 17.44 -41.59 -57.95
N PRO A 1087 16.47 -40.77 -58.39
CA PRO A 1087 16.60 -39.31 -58.40
C PRO A 1087 16.84 -38.69 -57.02
N GLN A 1088 16.32 -39.29 -55.94
CA GLN A 1088 16.48 -38.77 -54.57
C GLN A 1088 17.86 -39.11 -54.01
N GLY A 1089 18.35 -40.33 -54.25
CA GLY A 1089 19.71 -40.74 -53.91
C GLY A 1089 20.76 -39.85 -54.59
N ILE A 1090 20.63 -39.62 -55.90
CA ILE A 1090 21.53 -38.73 -56.65
C ILE A 1090 21.50 -37.29 -56.10
N LYS A 1091 20.31 -36.77 -55.74
CA LYS A 1091 20.17 -35.43 -55.16
C LYS A 1091 20.87 -35.32 -53.80
N TYR A 1092 20.70 -36.33 -52.93
CA TYR A 1092 21.28 -36.37 -51.60
C TYR A 1092 22.83 -36.38 -51.63
N PHE A 1093 23.44 -37.30 -52.38
CA PHE A 1093 24.90 -37.41 -52.45
C PHE A 1093 25.55 -36.17 -53.08
N ASN A 1094 24.95 -35.60 -54.15
CA ASN A 1094 25.48 -34.37 -54.74
C ASN A 1094 25.46 -33.19 -53.75
N MET A 1095 24.39 -33.00 -52.98
CA MET A 1095 24.26 -31.89 -52.04
C MET A 1095 25.20 -32.02 -50.83
N ARG A 1096 25.39 -33.25 -50.36
CA ARG A 1096 26.33 -33.56 -49.27
C ARG A 1096 27.79 -33.31 -49.69
N ASP A 1097 28.18 -33.70 -50.90
CA ASP A 1097 29.53 -33.44 -51.43
C ASP A 1097 29.83 -31.93 -51.56
N PHE A 1098 28.82 -31.09 -51.84
CA PHE A 1098 28.95 -29.62 -51.85
C PHE A 1098 29.16 -29.02 -50.45
N GLU A 1099 28.59 -29.62 -49.41
CA GLU A 1099 28.77 -29.19 -48.01
C GLU A 1099 30.17 -29.56 -47.49
N GLU A 1100 30.62 -30.79 -47.74
CA GLU A 1100 31.98 -31.25 -47.37
C GLU A 1100 33.09 -30.41 -48.06
N ALA A 1101 32.83 -29.89 -49.27
CA ALA A 1101 33.77 -29.03 -50.01
C ALA A 1101 33.87 -27.58 -49.49
N ASP A 1102 32.82 -27.03 -48.87
CA ASP A 1102 32.82 -25.66 -48.29
C ASP A 1102 33.28 -25.66 -46.81
N GLU A 1103 33.10 -26.76 -46.07
CA GLU A 1103 33.68 -26.92 -44.72
C GLU A 1103 35.22 -26.85 -44.75
N GLU A 1104 35.86 -27.45 -45.76
CA GLU A 1104 37.32 -27.39 -45.97
C GLU A 1104 37.85 -25.96 -46.23
N VAL A 1105 36.99 -25.03 -46.64
CA VAL A 1105 37.34 -23.62 -46.90
C VAL A 1105 37.16 -22.73 -45.66
N SER A 1106 36.27 -23.11 -44.74
CA SER A 1106 35.94 -22.31 -43.54
C SER A 1106 36.87 -22.55 -42.34
N ASP A 1107 37.50 -23.72 -42.24
CA ASP A 1107 38.42 -24.11 -41.14
C ASP A 1107 39.79 -23.37 -41.19
N TRP A 1108 39.99 -22.39 -42.10
CA TRP A 1108 41.27 -21.69 -42.29
C TRP A 1108 41.49 -20.40 -41.50
N ASN A 1109 40.62 -20.02 -40.55
CA ASN A 1109 40.87 -18.87 -39.67
C ASN A 1109 40.38 -19.07 -38.22
N GLY A 1110 41.30 -19.41 -37.31
CA GLY A 1110 41.17 -19.05 -35.88
C GLY A 1110 41.50 -20.15 -34.86
N SER A 1111 42.69 -20.03 -34.26
CA SER A 1111 43.29 -20.80 -33.17
C SER A 1111 42.39 -21.25 -32.01
N GLU A 1112 42.61 -22.49 -31.58
CA GLU A 1112 42.27 -23.06 -30.27
C GLU A 1112 42.97 -22.32 -29.13
N ASP A 1113 42.24 -21.90 -28.10
CA ASP A 1113 42.75 -21.66 -26.73
C ASP A 1113 41.66 -22.02 -25.70
N GLU A 1114 42.10 -22.62 -24.60
CA GLU A 1114 41.33 -23.34 -23.57
C GLU A 1114 40.51 -22.47 -22.59
N TYR A 1115 39.32 -22.99 -22.24
CA TYR A 1115 38.55 -22.91 -20.98
C TYR A 1115 38.57 -21.66 -20.06
N GLY A 1116 37.37 -21.10 -19.84
CA GLY A 1116 36.78 -21.03 -18.49
C GLY A 1116 36.28 -19.67 -17.93
N SER A 1117 34.98 -19.65 -17.58
CA SER A 1117 34.28 -18.82 -16.56
C SER A 1117 33.51 -17.54 -16.98
N SER A 1118 32.18 -17.69 -16.98
CA SER A 1118 31.11 -16.82 -16.42
C SER A 1118 31.21 -15.27 -16.48
N GLU A 1119 30.46 -14.69 -17.45
CA GLU A 1119 29.57 -13.49 -17.45
C GLU A 1119 29.96 -12.14 -16.75
N PRO A 1120 29.39 -10.96 -17.15
CA PRO A 1120 28.25 -10.72 -18.05
C PRO A 1120 28.48 -9.68 -19.18
N MET A 1121 27.53 -9.65 -20.14
CA MET A 1121 27.44 -8.64 -21.20
C MET A 1121 26.99 -7.25 -20.69
N GLY A 1122 27.65 -6.22 -21.20
CA GLY A 1122 27.21 -4.82 -21.17
C GLY A 1122 27.44 -4.15 -22.52
N GLU A 1123 26.34 -3.71 -23.14
CA GLU A 1123 26.16 -2.52 -24.00
C GLU A 1123 26.84 -2.41 -25.39
N SER A 1124 26.00 -2.60 -26.42
CA SER A 1124 25.74 -1.77 -27.62
C SER A 1124 26.82 -0.83 -28.21
N ILE A 1125 27.21 -1.16 -29.44
CA ILE A 1125 27.36 -0.38 -30.69
C ILE A 1125 27.40 1.17 -30.61
N THR A 1126 28.46 1.74 -31.17
CA THR A 1126 28.55 2.82 -32.23
C THR A 1126 30.06 3.07 -32.47
N ASP A 1127 30.66 3.27 -33.63
CA ASP A 1127 30.22 3.97 -34.84
C ASP A 1127 31.08 3.60 -36.06
N LEU A 1128 30.46 3.79 -37.22
CA LEU A 1128 30.93 3.60 -38.58
C LEU A 1128 32.01 4.60 -39.07
N CYS A 1129 32.66 4.20 -40.18
CA CYS A 1129 33.22 5.00 -41.28
C CYS A 1129 34.67 5.54 -41.18
N ALA A 1130 35.59 4.89 -41.92
CA ALA A 1130 36.47 5.55 -42.91
C ALA A 1130 37.12 4.51 -43.86
N PRO A 1131 37.39 4.86 -45.14
CA PRO A 1131 37.60 3.88 -46.21
C PRO A 1131 39.07 3.44 -46.40
N LEU A 1132 39.20 2.32 -47.11
CA LEU A 1132 40.41 1.68 -47.66
C LEU A 1132 41.48 2.67 -48.18
N PRO A 1133 42.78 2.36 -48.03
CA PRO A 1133 43.82 2.90 -48.90
C PRO A 1133 44.13 1.95 -50.07
N ASP A 1134 44.06 2.51 -51.28
CA ASP A 1134 44.67 1.97 -52.50
C ASP A 1134 46.21 2.03 -52.42
N ASP A 1135 46.77 1.18 -53.27
CA ASP A 1135 48.17 0.84 -53.53
C ASP A 1135 49.27 1.92 -53.45
N ASP A 1136 50.47 1.37 -53.33
CA ASP A 1136 51.71 1.73 -54.00
C ASP A 1136 52.82 2.51 -53.25
N ILE A 1137 53.96 1.79 -53.16
CA ILE A 1137 55.32 2.23 -53.48
C ILE A 1137 56.19 2.86 -52.36
N GLN A 1138 57.27 2.10 -52.10
CA GLN A 1138 58.66 2.46 -51.78
C GLN A 1138 59.19 2.42 -50.34
N LEU A 1139 60.18 1.51 -50.23
CA LEU A 1139 61.34 1.36 -49.35
C LEU A 1139 61.18 0.58 -48.04
#